data_AF-A0A949XEG4-F1
#
_entry.id   AF-A0A949XEG4-F1
#
_cell.length_a   1.000
_cell.length_b   1.000
_cell.length_c   1.000
_cell.angle_alpha   90.00
_cell.angle_beta   90.00
_cell.angle_gamma   90.00
#
_symmetry.space_group_name_H-M   'P 1'
#
loop_
_entity.id
_entity.type
_entity.pdbx_description
1 polymer ?
#
loop_
_entity_poly.entity_id
_entity_poly.type
_entity_poly.pdbx_seq_one_letter_code
_entity_poly.pdbx_strand_id
1 'polypeptide(L)'
;LAALIREHRTPLVFTLSRRWAERIALALQKRVGADAVMAYHGSLARIERLQAEQRLKRGELKAIVATSSLELGIDVGAVDLVCQVDSPKSIGAAVQRIGRSGHHLGGTPKGRFFALTIDDLLECAAAVRAVKQGHLDEVEIPAGCMDVAAQQIIAAVTDEDDISDTQLLNLLRSVQNFASLDLAALRQLLREMAAQLPERIQGANPKIFYDQANGRVRARRGARLAAITSGGTIPESGNLDVVVASEGRKIGDVQEDFAQEAARGDIFSLGSMPWRVLSVSKNRLLVEAAPGMAPRLPFWEAEAAGRSPALSAELCDLRRRIAAFITNSAGDDEASLWLQSECALEPAAAGQTVAYIQRGLAALNALPDERTLVVERFFDGLGGTQLVIHSPWGIRLNRGFGLALRKHLCQSFDFEIQASAIDDAILLALNSRHSFPLEHILTMVNSRTVRVVLEQALLDAPMFEVRFRHVATRALSIMRSGRGNKVPAWIQRLRSQELITALFPQRNACVDNRPATVVLPGHFIVNETMRECLEETADISRLEALLHGLEDGSIRLASVDNIAPSVFANRVLLAWDYSFLDDGERANRRSRTVMMNRAMAEDVFRSENLAELLSAEAIERITEEIQGRAISARARNCDELYELIRTHGWLACSAIEERTTAGGAAMLSALEGQGRVCHVRFGQVNSPDVVIATADLALFS
;
A
#
# COMPACT_ATOMS: atom_id res chain seq x y z
N LEU A 1 -2.14 28.53 1.38
CA LEU A 1 -0.73 28.45 1.85
C LEU A 1 0.04 29.76 1.71
N ALA A 2 0.37 30.27 0.51
CA ALA A 2 1.21 31.47 0.37
C ALA A 2 0.66 32.72 1.08
N ALA A 3 -0.68 32.91 1.06
CA ALA A 3 -1.34 33.98 1.83
C ALA A 3 -1.07 33.85 3.33
N LEU A 4 -1.39 32.69 3.92
CA LEU A 4 -1.11 32.39 5.32
C LEU A 4 0.37 32.61 5.69
N ILE A 5 1.30 32.25 4.80
CA ILE A 5 2.73 32.44 5.05
C ILE A 5 3.11 33.92 5.15
N ARG A 6 2.45 34.80 4.39
CA ARG A 6 2.67 36.25 4.47
C ARG A 6 2.01 36.87 5.70
N GLU A 7 0.90 36.30 6.15
CA GLU A 7 0.13 36.79 7.31
C GLU A 7 0.76 36.39 8.66
N HIS A 8 1.57 35.33 8.68
CA HIS A 8 2.16 34.78 9.90
C HIS A 8 3.67 35.02 9.95
N ARG A 9 4.22 35.08 11.17
CA ARG A 9 5.64 35.38 11.39
C ARG A 9 6.52 34.17 11.06
N THR A 10 6.14 32.98 11.51
CA THR A 10 6.94 31.76 11.41
C THR A 10 6.06 30.52 11.26
N PRO A 11 5.38 30.36 10.11
CA PRO A 11 4.63 29.15 9.79
C PRO A 11 5.52 27.92 9.52
N LEU A 12 5.06 26.75 9.98
CA LEU A 12 5.57 25.45 9.55
C LEU A 12 4.56 24.76 8.65
N VAL A 13 5.03 24.12 7.57
CA VAL A 13 4.19 23.33 6.67
C VAL A 13 4.62 21.87 6.76
N PHE A 14 3.71 20.96 7.09
CA PHE A 14 3.99 19.52 7.11
C PHE A 14 3.38 18.82 5.89
N THR A 15 4.05 17.76 5.42
CA THR A 15 3.60 16.88 4.34
C THR A 15 4.17 15.47 4.53
N LEU A 16 3.53 14.46 3.95
CA LEU A 16 3.90 13.05 4.16
C LEU A 16 5.24 12.65 3.52
N SER A 17 5.56 13.15 2.32
CA SER A 17 6.74 12.69 1.57
C SER A 17 7.79 13.76 1.32
N ARG A 18 9.05 13.33 1.22
CA ARG A 18 10.21 14.18 0.90
C ARG A 18 10.03 14.89 -0.45
N ARG A 19 9.51 14.15 -1.44
CA ARG A 19 9.19 14.67 -2.77
C ARG A 19 8.15 15.79 -2.71
N TRP A 20 7.10 15.64 -1.91
CA TRP A 20 6.11 16.71 -1.73
C TRP A 20 6.69 17.89 -0.96
N ALA A 21 7.55 17.68 0.04
CA ALA A 21 8.21 18.77 0.76
C ALA A 21 9.04 19.65 -0.19
N GLU A 22 9.86 19.04 -1.04
CA GLU A 22 10.63 19.73 -2.07
C GLU A 22 9.72 20.45 -3.09
N ARG A 23 8.70 19.75 -3.60
CA ARG A 23 7.76 20.32 -4.59
C ARG A 23 7.01 21.54 -4.05
N ILE A 24 6.49 21.44 -2.83
CA ILE A 24 5.74 22.52 -2.18
C ILE A 24 6.68 23.68 -1.88
N ALA A 25 7.89 23.42 -1.36
CA ALA A 25 8.87 24.46 -1.08
C ALA A 25 9.24 25.24 -2.36
N LEU A 26 9.61 24.56 -3.45
CA LEU A 26 9.90 25.20 -4.74
C LEU A 26 8.72 26.03 -5.28
N ALA A 27 7.49 25.52 -5.14
CA ALA A 27 6.29 26.22 -5.57
C ALA A 27 5.98 27.46 -4.71
N LEU A 28 6.32 27.42 -3.42
CA LEU A 28 6.17 28.53 -2.49
C LEU A 28 7.27 29.57 -2.67
N GLN A 29 8.53 29.17 -2.94
CA GLN A 29 9.62 30.10 -3.24
C GLN A 29 9.27 31.02 -4.42
N LYS A 30 8.67 30.47 -5.49
CA LYS A 30 8.20 31.27 -6.64
C LYS A 30 7.11 32.30 -6.29
N ARG A 31 6.37 32.09 -5.20
CA ARG A 31 5.22 32.94 -4.81
C ARG A 31 5.54 33.88 -3.64
N VAL A 32 6.36 33.45 -2.70
CA VAL A 32 6.67 34.16 -1.46
C VAL A 32 8.04 34.86 -1.54
N GLY A 33 8.97 34.32 -2.32
CA GLY A 33 10.35 34.81 -2.47
C GLY A 33 11.33 33.65 -2.48
N ALA A 34 12.37 33.73 -3.33
CA ALA A 34 13.31 32.64 -3.60
C ALA A 34 13.98 32.09 -2.32
N ASP A 35 14.34 32.97 -1.39
CA ASP A 35 15.03 32.61 -0.16
C ASP A 35 14.12 32.55 1.07
N ALA A 36 12.81 32.70 0.90
CA ALA A 36 11.87 32.80 2.01
C ALA A 36 11.39 31.44 2.54
N VAL A 37 11.51 30.37 1.73
CA VAL A 37 10.97 29.05 2.05
C VAL A 37 12.01 27.96 1.73
N MET A 38 12.12 26.96 2.58
CA MET A 38 13.05 25.84 2.40
C MET A 38 12.39 24.50 2.75
N ALA A 39 12.73 23.44 2.01
CA ALA A 39 12.37 22.07 2.37
C ALA A 39 13.24 21.55 3.52
N TYR A 40 12.66 20.72 4.39
CA TYR A 40 13.35 20.10 5.52
C TYR A 40 12.93 18.64 5.68
N HIS A 41 13.86 17.71 5.50
CA HIS A 41 13.59 16.29 5.67
C HIS A 41 14.85 15.49 6.01
N GLY A 42 14.68 14.24 6.42
CA GLY A 42 15.78 13.37 6.88
C GLY A 42 16.93 13.16 5.88
N SER A 43 16.68 13.26 4.57
CA SER A 43 17.72 13.17 3.53
C SER A 43 18.64 14.41 3.44
N LEU A 44 18.36 15.49 4.19
CA LEU A 44 19.29 16.61 4.28
C LEU A 44 20.36 16.34 5.33
N ALA A 45 21.59 16.71 5.02
CA ALA A 45 22.69 16.57 5.96
C ALA A 45 22.41 17.38 7.23
N ARG A 46 22.90 16.88 8.37
CA ARG A 46 22.68 17.50 9.70
C ARG A 46 23.06 18.98 9.72
N ILE A 47 24.15 19.35 9.04
CA ILE A 47 24.62 20.74 8.98
C ILE A 47 23.60 21.62 8.24
N GLU A 48 23.09 21.18 7.08
CA GLU A 48 22.07 21.91 6.31
C GLU A 48 20.78 22.08 7.11
N ARG A 49 20.36 21.03 7.84
CA ARG A 49 19.19 21.07 8.71
C ARG A 49 19.36 22.08 9.85
N LEU A 50 20.51 22.06 10.54
CA LEU A 50 20.82 23.02 11.60
C LEU A 50 20.85 24.45 11.06
N GLN A 51 21.42 24.67 9.87
CA GLN A 51 21.42 25.98 9.22
C GLN A 51 20.00 26.45 8.91
N ALA A 52 19.13 25.59 8.39
CA ALA A 52 17.73 25.92 8.14
C ALA A 52 16.99 26.32 9.43
N GLU A 53 17.17 25.56 10.52
CA GLU A 53 16.59 25.87 11.83
C GLU A 53 17.08 27.23 12.35
N GLN A 54 18.37 27.52 12.25
CA GLN A 54 18.93 28.80 12.67
C GLN A 54 18.44 29.97 11.82
N ARG A 55 18.35 29.80 10.50
CA ARG A 55 17.80 30.81 9.58
C ARG A 55 16.33 31.12 9.90
N LEU A 56 15.54 30.09 10.25
CA LEU A 56 14.17 30.27 10.70
C LEU A 56 14.11 31.05 12.02
N LYS A 57 14.93 30.66 13.02
CA LYS A 57 15.02 31.38 14.31
C LYS A 57 15.42 32.85 14.15
N ARG A 58 16.32 33.17 13.22
CA ARG A 58 16.74 34.55 12.92
C ARG A 58 15.74 35.32 12.06
N GLY A 59 14.67 34.69 11.56
CA GLY A 59 13.67 35.31 10.70
C GLY A 59 14.13 35.53 9.25
N GLU A 60 15.25 34.92 8.85
CA GLU A 60 15.78 34.92 7.48
C GLU A 60 14.95 34.00 6.57
N LEU A 61 14.36 32.95 7.14
CA LEU A 61 13.32 32.14 6.50
C LEU A 61 11.94 32.57 7.03
N LYS A 62 10.95 32.62 6.13
CA LYS A 62 9.54 32.78 6.51
C LYS A 62 8.87 31.46 6.83
N ALA A 63 9.18 30.40 6.10
CA ALA A 63 8.55 29.11 6.34
C ALA A 63 9.52 27.95 6.09
N ILE A 64 9.26 26.84 6.76
CA ILE A 64 9.86 25.55 6.42
C ILE A 64 8.76 24.58 6.01
N VAL A 65 9.01 23.82 4.94
CA VAL A 65 8.18 22.70 4.52
C VAL A 65 8.86 21.40 4.92
N ALA A 66 8.27 20.65 5.85
CA ALA A 66 8.89 19.49 6.45
C ALA A 66 8.09 18.20 6.35
N THR A 67 8.79 17.07 6.47
CA THR A 67 8.18 15.78 6.81
C THR A 67 8.14 15.60 8.33
N SER A 68 7.97 14.37 8.82
CA SER A 68 8.02 14.03 10.26
C SER A 68 9.33 14.38 10.98
N SER A 69 10.37 14.84 10.27
CA SER A 69 11.66 15.23 10.86
C SER A 69 11.61 16.47 11.75
N LEU A 70 10.57 17.32 11.64
CA LEU A 70 10.32 18.44 12.59
C LEU A 70 9.14 18.16 13.53
N GLU A 71 8.62 16.92 13.55
CA GLU A 71 7.43 16.58 14.35
C GLU A 71 7.72 16.57 15.85
N LEU A 72 8.92 16.11 16.24
CA LEU A 72 9.31 15.88 17.63
C LEU A 72 10.43 16.80 18.10
N GLY A 73 10.23 17.42 19.26
CA GLY A 73 11.27 17.72 20.25
C GLY A 73 12.32 18.79 19.93
N ILE A 74 12.20 19.52 18.83
CA ILE A 74 13.11 20.62 18.49
C ILE A 74 12.47 21.98 18.79
N ASP A 75 13.20 22.82 19.52
CA ASP A 75 12.89 24.23 19.64
C ASP A 75 13.31 24.90 18.32
N VAL A 76 12.36 25.15 17.42
CA VAL A 76 12.57 25.87 16.15
C VAL A 76 12.27 27.37 16.29
N GLY A 77 12.05 27.85 17.52
CA GLY A 77 11.59 29.21 17.82
C GLY A 77 10.07 29.33 17.94
N ALA A 78 9.57 30.56 18.00
CA ALA A 78 8.15 30.86 18.18
C ALA A 78 7.35 30.64 16.88
N VAL A 79 6.97 29.39 16.62
CA VAL A 79 6.05 29.02 15.54
C VAL A 79 4.63 29.46 15.92
N ASP A 80 3.99 30.23 15.04
CA ASP A 80 2.66 30.82 15.26
C ASP A 80 1.55 30.19 14.41
N LEU A 81 1.92 29.32 13.47
CA LEU A 81 0.99 28.54 12.66
C LEU A 81 1.63 27.23 12.17
N VAL A 82 0.84 26.15 12.21
CA VAL A 82 1.16 24.90 11.50
C VAL A 82 0.15 24.66 10.39
N CYS A 83 0.63 24.39 9.18
CA CYS A 83 -0.15 23.99 8.03
C CYS A 83 0.14 22.51 7.72
N GLN A 84 -0.83 21.63 7.92
CA GLN A 84 -0.73 20.22 7.52
C GLN A 84 -1.27 20.08 6.08
N VAL A 85 -0.42 19.69 5.13
CA VAL A 85 -0.83 19.36 3.76
C VAL A 85 -0.98 17.86 3.65
N ASP A 86 -2.09 17.42 3.04
CA ASP A 86 -2.50 16.01 2.99
C ASP A 86 -2.85 15.46 4.39
N SER A 87 -3.40 14.25 4.44
CA SER A 87 -3.74 13.55 5.68
C SER A 87 -2.53 13.44 6.63
N PRO A 88 -2.73 13.61 7.95
CA PRO A 88 -1.68 13.34 8.93
C PRO A 88 -1.36 11.85 9.09
N LYS A 89 -2.22 10.96 8.57
CA LYS A 89 -2.19 9.49 8.68
C LYS A 89 -2.29 8.90 10.10
N SER A 90 -2.05 9.67 11.15
CA SER A 90 -2.40 9.30 12.51
C SER A 90 -2.84 10.51 13.34
N ILE A 91 -3.60 10.26 14.41
CA ILE A 91 -4.11 11.31 15.29
C ILE A 91 -2.95 11.90 16.10
N GLY A 92 -2.05 11.05 16.61
CA GLY A 92 -0.85 11.44 17.33
C GLY A 92 0.07 12.33 16.49
N ALA A 93 0.25 12.02 15.20
CA ALA A 93 1.03 12.88 14.32
C ALA A 93 0.36 14.26 14.14
N ALA A 94 -0.97 14.31 13.99
CA ALA A 94 -1.70 15.57 13.92
C ALA A 94 -1.47 16.43 15.19
N VAL A 95 -1.59 15.82 16.37
CA VAL A 95 -1.38 16.50 17.67
C VAL A 95 0.07 16.99 17.81
N GLN A 96 1.07 16.15 17.53
CA GLN A 96 2.48 16.51 17.66
C GLN A 96 2.86 17.66 16.74
N ARG A 97 2.41 17.60 15.47
CA ARG A 97 2.67 18.62 14.46
C ARG A 97 2.01 19.93 14.81
N ILE A 98 0.70 19.94 15.10
CA ILE A 98 -0.03 21.17 15.44
C ILE A 98 0.50 21.76 16.74
N GLY A 99 0.86 20.91 17.71
CA GLY A 99 1.47 21.31 18.98
C GLY A 99 2.84 21.98 18.85
N ARG A 100 3.44 22.04 17.64
CA ARG A 100 4.61 22.90 17.36
C ARG A 100 4.25 24.38 17.35
N SER A 101 3.01 24.73 16.99
CA SER A 101 2.53 26.11 17.05
C SER A 101 2.17 26.50 18.49
N GLY A 102 2.52 27.72 18.89
CA GLY A 102 2.20 28.21 20.24
C GLY A 102 2.86 27.37 21.35
N HIS A 103 4.06 26.84 21.08
CA HIS A 103 4.74 25.87 21.95
C HIS A 103 5.37 26.52 23.19
N HIS A 104 4.54 27.06 24.08
CA HIS A 104 4.91 27.57 25.39
C HIS A 104 3.78 27.26 26.39
N LEU A 105 4.08 27.34 27.69
CA LEU A 105 3.07 27.15 28.72
C LEU A 105 1.92 28.15 28.54
N GLY A 106 0.68 27.66 28.51
CA GLY A 106 -0.53 28.46 28.26
C GLY A 106 -0.74 28.90 26.81
N GLY A 107 0.14 28.52 25.87
CA GLY A 107 -0.04 28.80 24.45
C GLY A 107 -1.16 27.97 23.84
N THR A 108 -1.91 28.55 22.90
CA THR A 108 -2.95 27.84 22.14
C THR A 108 -2.39 27.40 20.79
N PRO A 109 -2.30 26.09 20.51
CA PRO A 109 -1.85 25.60 19.21
C PRO A 109 -2.79 26.03 18.08
N LYS A 110 -2.20 26.46 16.95
CA LYS A 110 -2.93 26.88 15.76
C LYS A 110 -2.55 26.01 14.56
N GLY A 111 -3.50 25.22 14.10
CA GLY A 111 -3.37 24.34 12.93
C GLY A 111 -4.31 24.72 11.78
N ARG A 112 -3.88 24.47 10.54
CA ARG A 112 -4.72 24.50 9.32
C ARG A 112 -4.41 23.27 8.48
N PHE A 113 -5.44 22.53 8.07
CA PHE A 113 -5.30 21.37 7.20
C PHE A 113 -5.62 21.76 5.75
N PHE A 114 -4.85 21.22 4.80
CA PHE A 114 -5.02 21.39 3.37
C PHE A 114 -5.09 20.02 2.72
N ALA A 115 -6.31 19.51 2.57
CA ALA A 115 -6.57 18.27 1.86
C ALA A 115 -6.29 18.43 0.36
N LEU A 116 -5.70 17.42 -0.26
CA LEU A 116 -5.43 17.39 -1.71
C LEU A 116 -6.52 16.63 -2.47
N THR A 117 -7.24 15.76 -1.78
CA THR A 117 -8.38 14.97 -2.29
C THR A 117 -9.53 14.98 -1.28
N ILE A 118 -10.73 14.56 -1.69
CA ILE A 118 -11.87 14.44 -0.76
C ILE A 118 -11.63 13.35 0.28
N ASP A 119 -10.92 12.27 -0.07
CA ASP A 119 -10.50 11.25 0.90
C ASP A 119 -9.58 11.85 1.98
N ASP A 120 -8.60 12.67 1.58
CA ASP A 120 -7.72 13.34 2.55
C ASP A 120 -8.50 14.35 3.40
N LEU A 121 -9.56 14.97 2.84
CA LEU A 121 -10.43 15.88 3.56
C LEU A 121 -11.18 15.15 4.67
N LEU A 122 -11.73 13.98 4.37
CA LEU A 122 -12.39 13.10 5.34
C LEU A 122 -11.41 12.64 6.43
N GLU A 123 -10.19 12.23 6.06
CA GLU A 123 -9.16 11.85 7.04
C GLU A 123 -8.75 13.03 7.94
N CYS A 124 -8.60 14.24 7.38
CA CYS A 124 -8.31 15.45 8.17
C CYS A 124 -9.47 15.81 9.09
N ALA A 125 -10.72 15.73 8.61
CA ALA A 125 -11.93 15.97 9.39
C ALA A 125 -12.04 15.00 10.57
N ALA A 126 -11.78 13.71 10.33
CA ALA A 126 -11.73 12.67 11.35
C ALA A 126 -10.64 12.95 12.39
N ALA A 127 -9.43 13.32 11.96
CA ALA A 127 -8.34 13.67 12.87
C ALA A 127 -8.69 14.87 13.76
N VAL A 128 -9.26 15.95 13.20
CA VAL A 128 -9.69 17.13 13.99
C VAL A 128 -10.75 16.75 15.02
N ARG A 129 -11.74 15.96 14.60
CA ARG A 129 -12.81 15.50 15.47
C ARG A 129 -12.26 14.63 16.62
N ALA A 130 -11.39 13.68 16.31
CA ALA A 130 -10.75 12.81 17.28
C ALA A 130 -9.96 13.61 18.34
N VAL A 131 -9.18 14.61 17.89
CA VAL A 131 -8.41 15.49 18.78
C VAL A 131 -9.31 16.30 19.70
N LYS A 132 -10.43 16.84 19.20
CA LYS A 132 -11.42 17.55 20.05
C LYS A 132 -12.04 16.65 21.11
N GLN A 133 -12.20 15.36 20.81
CA GLN A 133 -12.76 14.35 21.72
C GLN A 133 -11.71 13.75 22.67
N GLY A 134 -10.44 14.10 22.51
CA GLY A 134 -9.34 13.55 23.33
C GLY A 134 -8.97 12.11 22.96
N HIS A 135 -9.38 11.63 21.78
CA HIS A 135 -8.98 10.32 21.27
C HIS A 135 -7.55 10.39 20.73
N LEU A 136 -6.78 9.32 20.95
CA LEU A 136 -5.38 9.17 20.51
C LEU A 136 -5.14 7.76 20.00
N ASP A 137 -4.07 7.60 19.21
CA ASP A 137 -3.63 6.30 18.75
C ASP A 137 -3.10 5.44 19.91
N GLU A 138 -3.39 4.14 19.84
CA GLU A 138 -2.78 3.15 20.74
C GLU A 138 -1.33 2.88 20.33
N VAL A 139 -0.45 2.71 21.32
CA VAL A 139 0.95 2.36 21.08
C VAL A 139 1.08 0.84 21.05
N GLU A 140 1.28 0.28 19.86
CA GLU A 140 1.57 -1.14 19.66
C GLU A 140 3.06 -1.40 19.95
N ILE A 141 3.35 -2.29 20.90
CA ILE A 141 4.72 -2.71 21.24
C ILE A 141 4.98 -4.07 20.59
N PRO A 142 5.92 -4.17 19.62
CA PRO A 142 6.24 -5.45 18.99
C PRO A 142 6.77 -6.48 19.99
N ALA A 143 6.22 -7.68 19.97
CA ALA A 143 6.66 -8.78 20.81
C ALA A 143 7.71 -9.64 20.09
N GLY A 144 8.68 -10.16 20.84
CA GLY A 144 9.55 -11.22 20.35
C GLY A 144 10.50 -10.83 19.20
N CYS A 145 11.03 -9.61 19.18
CA CYS A 145 12.04 -9.15 18.19
C CYS A 145 13.39 -9.87 18.36
N MET A 146 13.51 -11.07 17.79
CA MET A 146 14.63 -11.98 18.04
C MET A 146 15.95 -11.50 17.48
N ASP A 147 15.94 -10.68 16.45
CA ASP A 147 17.13 -10.03 15.92
C ASP A 147 17.64 -8.88 16.80
N VAL A 148 16.74 -8.14 17.45
CA VAL A 148 17.09 -7.16 18.49
C VAL A 148 17.63 -7.90 19.71
N ALA A 149 17.02 -9.01 20.11
CA ALA A 149 17.57 -9.87 21.16
C ALA A 149 18.99 -10.37 20.79
N ALA A 150 19.19 -10.88 19.57
CA ALA A 150 20.50 -11.34 19.09
C ALA A 150 21.55 -10.23 19.15
N GLN A 151 21.20 -9.02 18.72
CA GLN A 151 22.05 -7.84 18.80
C GLN A 151 22.44 -7.50 20.24
N GLN A 152 21.47 -7.46 21.16
CA GLN A 152 21.71 -7.11 22.55
C GLN A 152 22.48 -8.21 23.29
N ILE A 153 22.27 -9.48 22.96
CA ILE A 153 23.08 -10.60 23.46
C ILE A 153 24.54 -10.41 23.04
N ILE A 154 24.80 -10.08 21.77
CA ILE A 154 26.18 -9.82 21.29
C ILE A 154 26.80 -8.65 22.05
N ALA A 155 26.05 -7.58 22.30
CA ALA A 155 26.53 -6.44 23.07
C ALA A 155 26.86 -6.82 24.52
N ALA A 156 25.95 -7.50 25.22
CA ALA A 156 26.11 -7.91 26.61
C ALA A 156 27.34 -8.81 26.81
N VAL A 157 27.51 -9.84 25.98
CA VAL A 157 28.65 -10.77 26.11
C VAL A 157 30.00 -10.15 25.76
N THR A 158 30.02 -8.99 25.09
CA THR A 158 31.27 -8.26 24.82
C THR A 158 31.71 -7.37 25.99
N ASP A 159 30.87 -7.18 26.99
CA ASP A 159 31.17 -6.42 28.20
C ASP A 159 31.61 -7.33 29.35
N GLU A 160 30.88 -8.43 29.59
CA GLU A 160 31.16 -9.35 30.72
C GLU A 160 32.02 -10.57 30.36
N ASP A 161 32.37 -10.76 29.07
CA ASP A 161 33.14 -11.86 28.47
C ASP A 161 32.60 -13.30 28.64
N ASP A 162 31.85 -13.62 29.71
CA ASP A 162 31.25 -14.94 30.00
C ASP A 162 29.95 -14.84 30.84
N ILE A 163 28.80 -14.98 30.17
CA ILE A 163 27.45 -14.83 30.78
C ILE A 163 26.68 -16.15 30.69
N SER A 164 25.92 -16.53 31.72
CA SER A 164 25.02 -17.68 31.63
C SER A 164 23.75 -17.39 30.81
N ASP A 165 23.20 -18.42 30.18
CA ASP A 165 21.91 -18.32 29.47
C ASP A 165 20.76 -17.88 30.41
N THR A 166 20.80 -18.26 31.69
CA THR A 166 19.85 -17.79 32.71
C THR A 166 19.97 -16.31 33.04
N GLN A 167 21.18 -15.76 33.10
CA GLN A 167 21.41 -14.33 33.29
C GLN A 167 20.91 -13.54 32.09
N LEU A 168 21.23 -14.00 30.87
CA LEU A 168 20.72 -13.40 29.63
C LEU A 168 19.18 -13.43 29.57
N LEU A 169 18.56 -14.54 29.99
CA LEU A 169 17.10 -14.64 30.04
C LEU A 169 16.49 -13.61 30.98
N ASN A 170 17.03 -13.48 32.20
CA ASN A 170 16.54 -12.51 33.17
C ASN A 170 16.71 -11.07 32.68
N LEU A 171 17.83 -10.76 32.03
CA LEU A 171 18.08 -9.47 31.41
C LEU A 171 17.02 -9.16 30.34
N LEU A 172 16.80 -10.08 29.40
CA LEU A 172 15.83 -9.89 28.32
C LEU A 172 14.40 -9.76 28.86
N ARG A 173 13.99 -10.63 29.78
CA ARG A 173 12.64 -10.62 30.37
C ARG A 173 12.34 -9.39 31.23
N SER A 174 13.36 -8.59 31.59
CA SER A 174 13.14 -7.29 32.25
C SER A 174 12.49 -6.24 31.34
N VAL A 175 12.44 -6.51 30.03
CA VAL A 175 11.83 -5.65 29.01
C VAL A 175 10.54 -6.29 28.49
N GLN A 176 9.48 -5.48 28.33
CA GLN A 176 8.14 -5.95 27.94
C GLN A 176 8.14 -6.81 26.67
N ASN A 177 8.91 -6.44 25.64
CA ASN A 177 8.96 -7.14 24.34
C ASN A 177 9.41 -8.61 24.46
N PHE A 178 10.12 -8.97 25.53
CA PHE A 178 10.64 -10.31 25.77
C PHE A 178 10.10 -10.95 27.06
N ALA A 179 9.04 -10.39 27.66
CA ALA A 179 8.51 -10.87 28.95
C ALA A 179 8.08 -12.35 28.92
N SER A 180 7.59 -12.82 27.77
CA SER A 180 7.17 -14.19 27.49
C SER A 180 8.28 -15.12 26.99
N LEU A 181 9.51 -14.61 26.77
CA LEU A 181 10.63 -15.44 26.31
C LEU A 181 10.97 -16.49 27.37
N ASP A 182 11.00 -17.76 26.97
CA ASP A 182 11.40 -18.86 27.84
C ASP A 182 12.86 -19.29 27.56
N LEU A 183 13.38 -20.13 28.46
CA LEU A 183 14.75 -20.61 28.36
C LEU A 183 14.97 -21.49 27.12
N ALA A 184 13.97 -22.25 26.68
CA ALA A 184 14.09 -23.13 25.54
C ALA A 184 14.25 -22.34 24.23
N ALA A 185 13.43 -21.31 24.04
CA ALA A 185 13.50 -20.37 22.93
C ALA A 185 14.81 -19.58 22.95
N LEU A 186 15.26 -19.09 24.12
CA LEU A 186 16.57 -18.43 24.23
C LEU A 186 17.71 -19.37 23.83
N ARG A 187 17.71 -20.62 24.32
CA ARG A 187 18.73 -21.61 23.95
C ARG A 187 18.69 -21.95 22.46
N GLN A 188 17.51 -21.99 21.84
CA GLN A 188 17.37 -22.14 20.39
C GLN A 188 18.04 -20.97 19.65
N LEU A 189 17.71 -19.73 20.04
CA LEU A 189 18.33 -18.52 19.48
C LEU A 189 19.86 -18.56 19.61
N LEU A 190 20.38 -18.90 20.79
CA LEU A 190 21.83 -18.99 21.03
C LEU A 190 22.50 -20.07 20.16
N ARG A 191 21.84 -21.22 19.96
CA ARG A 191 22.34 -22.28 19.06
C ARG A 191 22.46 -21.77 17.63
N GLU A 192 21.44 -21.08 17.13
CA GLU A 192 21.42 -20.56 15.77
C GLU A 192 22.41 -19.41 15.58
N MET A 193 22.51 -18.49 16.54
CA MET A 193 23.52 -17.41 16.52
C MET A 193 24.97 -17.93 16.53
N ALA A 194 25.21 -19.09 17.16
CA ALA A 194 26.53 -19.71 17.24
C ALA A 194 26.84 -20.66 16.07
N ALA A 195 25.83 -21.06 15.29
CA ALA A 195 25.95 -22.04 14.21
C ALA A 195 26.81 -21.51 13.07
N GLN A 196 27.67 -22.38 12.51
CA GLN A 196 28.40 -22.02 11.29
C GLN A 196 27.49 -22.18 10.07
N LEU A 197 27.56 -21.22 9.16
CA LEU A 197 26.88 -21.31 7.88
C LEU A 197 27.56 -22.38 7.01
N PRO A 198 26.81 -23.10 6.16
CA PRO A 198 27.36 -24.08 5.22
C PRO A 198 28.41 -23.45 4.28
N GLU A 199 28.18 -22.20 3.89
CA GLU A 199 29.04 -21.43 3.00
C GLU A 199 29.71 -20.26 3.73
N ARG A 200 30.93 -19.93 3.32
CA ARG A 200 31.67 -18.79 3.88
C ARG A 200 31.20 -17.48 3.27
N ILE A 201 30.24 -16.86 3.93
CA ILE A 201 29.76 -15.51 3.59
C ILE A 201 30.61 -14.46 4.31
N GLN A 202 31.21 -13.55 3.54
CA GLN A 202 32.12 -12.55 4.10
C GLN A 202 31.36 -11.59 5.05
N GLY A 203 31.73 -11.62 6.33
CA GLY A 203 31.14 -10.76 7.37
C GLY A 203 30.02 -11.42 8.17
N ALA A 204 29.48 -12.55 7.72
CA ALA A 204 28.39 -13.27 8.39
C ALA A 204 28.84 -14.37 9.36
N ASN A 205 30.12 -14.36 9.75
CA ASN A 205 30.62 -15.27 10.76
C ASN A 205 29.89 -15.07 12.10
N PRO A 206 29.56 -16.14 12.84
CA PRO A 206 28.99 -16.05 14.18
C PRO A 206 29.78 -15.12 15.09
N LYS A 207 29.07 -14.32 15.90
CA LYS A 207 29.67 -13.36 16.83
C LYS A 207 29.76 -13.88 18.27
N ILE A 208 29.20 -15.05 18.55
CA ILE A 208 29.22 -15.67 19.88
C ILE A 208 29.75 -17.11 19.83
N PHE A 209 30.30 -17.55 20.95
CA PHE A 209 30.46 -18.96 21.30
C PHE A 209 29.35 -19.31 22.29
N TYR A 210 28.67 -20.45 22.07
CA TYR A 210 27.70 -20.98 23.00
C TYR A 210 28.12 -22.38 23.46
N ASP A 211 28.48 -22.49 24.74
CA ASP A 211 28.73 -23.75 25.41
C ASP A 211 27.40 -24.30 25.93
N GLN A 212 26.81 -25.21 25.16
CA GLN A 212 25.51 -25.82 25.46
C GLN A 212 25.55 -26.70 26.71
N ALA A 213 26.70 -27.31 27.01
CA ALA A 213 26.82 -28.22 28.15
C ALA A 213 26.76 -27.46 29.47
N ASN A 214 27.38 -26.28 29.53
CA ASN A 214 27.43 -25.45 30.73
C ASN A 214 26.45 -24.26 30.71
N GLY A 215 25.75 -24.03 29.59
CA GLY A 215 24.84 -22.89 29.42
C GLY A 215 25.56 -21.54 29.43
N ARG A 216 26.75 -21.45 28.84
CA ARG A 216 27.62 -20.25 28.89
C ARG A 216 27.81 -19.63 27.52
N VAL A 217 27.73 -18.30 27.45
CA VAL A 217 27.85 -17.53 26.20
C VAL A 217 29.03 -16.57 26.30
N ARG A 218 29.90 -16.60 25.28
CA ARG A 218 31.13 -15.80 25.22
C ARG A 218 31.26 -15.07 23.88
N ALA A 219 31.92 -13.92 23.85
CA ALA A 219 32.15 -13.19 22.61
C ALA A 219 33.16 -13.89 21.68
N ARG A 220 32.92 -13.86 20.36
CA ARG A 220 33.93 -14.18 19.35
C ARG A 220 34.74 -12.95 18.95
N ARG A 221 35.91 -13.19 18.34
CA ARG A 221 36.74 -12.11 17.78
C ARG A 221 35.91 -11.28 16.78
N GLY A 222 35.86 -9.96 17.02
CA GLY A 222 35.14 -9.00 16.19
C GLY A 222 33.70 -8.70 16.64
N ALA A 223 33.17 -9.39 17.64
CA ALA A 223 31.83 -9.14 18.20
C ALA A 223 31.68 -7.71 18.74
N ARG A 224 32.65 -7.25 19.54
CA ARG A 224 32.65 -5.89 20.11
C ARG A 224 32.64 -4.80 19.03
N LEU A 225 33.47 -4.96 18.00
CA LEU A 225 33.49 -4.03 16.88
C LEU A 225 32.16 -4.03 16.12
N ALA A 226 31.55 -5.21 15.95
CA ALA A 226 30.25 -5.35 15.29
C ALA A 226 29.14 -4.62 16.07
N ALA A 227 29.05 -4.85 17.38
CA ALA A 227 28.06 -4.20 18.24
C ALA A 227 28.17 -2.67 18.22
N ILE A 228 29.39 -2.13 18.31
CA ILE A 228 29.63 -0.67 18.34
C ILE A 228 29.33 -0.01 16.99
N THR A 229 29.76 -0.63 15.88
CA THR A 229 29.79 0.04 14.58
C THR A 229 28.62 -0.30 13.66
N SER A 230 27.89 -1.38 13.93
CA SER A 230 26.70 -1.80 13.18
C SER A 230 25.45 -1.88 14.04
N GLY A 231 25.53 -1.47 15.31
CA GLY A 231 24.38 -1.47 16.22
C GLY A 231 23.28 -0.47 15.83
N GLY A 232 22.11 -0.64 16.43
CA GLY A 232 20.89 0.13 16.22
C GLY A 232 19.75 -0.67 15.58
N THR A 233 18.55 -0.10 15.61
CA THR A 233 17.33 -0.73 15.07
C THR A 233 16.84 -0.07 13.77
N ILE A 234 17.28 1.16 13.49
CA ILE A 234 16.93 1.85 12.24
C ILE A 234 17.62 1.11 11.07
N PRO A 235 16.87 0.61 10.08
CA PRO A 235 17.46 -0.06 8.93
C PRO A 235 18.20 0.93 8.02
N GLU A 236 19.24 0.46 7.33
CA GLU A 236 19.91 1.30 6.34
C GLU A 236 19.09 1.41 5.06
N SER A 237 18.72 2.65 4.71
CA SER A 237 18.20 2.96 3.38
C SER A 237 19.34 2.92 2.37
N GLY A 238 19.09 2.31 1.20
CA GLY A 238 20.03 2.28 0.08
C GLY A 238 20.21 3.65 -0.56
N ASN A 239 20.88 4.56 0.14
CA ASN A 239 21.07 5.94 -0.28
C ASN A 239 22.55 6.23 -0.58
N LEU A 240 22.80 7.09 -1.57
CA LEU A 240 24.11 7.65 -1.89
C LEU A 240 24.24 9.06 -1.30
N ASP A 241 25.42 9.36 -0.74
CA ASP A 241 25.73 10.69 -0.22
C ASP A 241 25.87 11.68 -1.37
N VAL A 242 25.20 12.82 -1.29
CA VAL A 242 25.36 13.92 -2.24
C VAL A 242 26.38 14.91 -1.70
N VAL A 243 27.45 15.16 -2.47
CA VAL A 243 28.63 15.92 -2.03
C VAL A 243 29.00 16.97 -3.07
N VAL A 244 29.24 18.19 -2.61
CA VAL A 244 29.74 19.29 -3.46
C VAL A 244 31.20 19.02 -3.84
N ALA A 245 31.49 18.92 -5.14
CA ALA A 245 32.79 18.48 -5.62
C ALA A 245 33.95 19.43 -5.25
N SER A 246 33.69 20.74 -5.22
CA SER A 246 34.71 21.77 -4.89
C SER A 246 35.10 21.79 -3.41
N GLU A 247 34.14 21.51 -2.52
CA GLU A 247 34.30 21.69 -1.06
C GLU A 247 34.42 20.36 -0.30
N GLY A 248 34.01 19.25 -0.91
CA GLY A 248 33.83 17.98 -0.19
C GLY A 248 32.68 18.00 0.83
N ARG A 249 31.87 19.06 0.85
CA ARG A 249 30.74 19.25 1.77
C ARG A 249 29.57 18.35 1.39
N LYS A 250 29.10 17.54 2.34
CA LYS A 250 27.88 16.70 2.18
C LYS A 250 26.63 17.57 2.37
N ILE A 251 25.76 17.59 1.38
CA ILE A 251 24.48 18.33 1.42
C ILE A 251 23.31 17.44 1.84
N GLY A 252 23.41 16.14 1.59
CA GLY A 252 22.35 15.19 1.92
C GLY A 252 22.59 13.83 1.29
N ASP A 253 21.51 13.12 1.03
CA ASP A 253 21.49 11.81 0.39
C ASP A 253 20.28 11.65 -0.54
N VAL A 254 20.45 10.83 -1.58
CA VAL A 254 19.40 10.43 -2.52
C VAL A 254 19.37 8.91 -2.60
N GLN A 255 18.25 8.34 -3.04
CA GLN A 255 18.17 6.89 -3.26
C GLN A 255 19.16 6.43 -4.33
N GLU A 256 19.63 5.19 -4.17
CA GLU A 256 20.60 4.59 -5.06
C GLU A 256 20.08 4.48 -6.50
N ASP A 257 18.84 4.07 -6.68
CA ASP A 257 18.24 3.91 -8.02
C ASP A 257 18.16 5.27 -8.75
N PHE A 258 17.76 6.34 -8.05
CA PHE A 258 17.81 7.69 -8.61
C PHE A 258 19.23 8.11 -9.01
N ALA A 259 20.21 7.79 -8.19
CA ALA A 259 21.61 8.12 -8.48
C ALA A 259 22.18 7.31 -9.66
N GLN A 260 21.72 6.08 -9.86
CA GLN A 260 22.11 5.22 -10.99
C GLN A 260 21.48 5.69 -12.30
N GLU A 261 20.23 6.16 -12.26
CA GLU A 261 19.55 6.77 -13.41
C GLU A 261 20.06 8.20 -13.73
N ALA A 262 20.90 8.78 -12.87
CA ALA A 262 21.40 10.13 -13.07
C ALA A 262 22.56 10.20 -14.07
N ALA A 263 22.35 10.96 -15.15
CA ALA A 263 23.38 11.27 -16.12
C ALA A 263 24.21 12.49 -15.69
N ARG A 264 25.45 12.56 -16.16
CA ARG A 264 26.28 13.77 -16.02
C ARG A 264 25.60 14.94 -16.72
N GLY A 265 25.46 16.06 -16.01
CA GLY A 265 24.75 17.25 -16.47
C GLY A 265 23.30 17.34 -16.00
N ASP A 266 22.72 16.25 -15.49
CA ASP A 266 21.36 16.28 -14.92
C ASP A 266 21.28 17.26 -13.74
N ILE A 267 20.12 17.91 -13.60
CA ILE A 267 19.88 18.90 -12.55
C ILE A 267 18.72 18.45 -11.68
N PHE A 268 18.94 18.34 -10.38
CA PHE A 268 17.91 17.93 -9.42
C PHE A 268 17.85 18.85 -8.21
N SER A 269 16.71 18.84 -7.50
CA SER A 269 16.51 19.65 -6.29
C SER A 269 16.84 18.84 -5.05
N LEU A 270 17.59 19.44 -4.13
CA LEU A 270 17.77 18.95 -2.77
C LEU A 270 17.96 20.14 -1.83
N GLY A 271 17.14 20.22 -0.80
CA GLY A 271 17.06 21.37 0.11
C GLY A 271 16.48 22.60 -0.57
N SER A 272 15.59 22.41 -1.55
CA SER A 272 15.05 23.48 -2.41
C SER A 272 16.10 24.28 -3.18
N MET A 273 17.25 23.66 -3.43
CA MET A 273 18.35 24.20 -4.24
C MET A 273 18.64 23.26 -5.42
N PRO A 274 18.85 23.80 -6.64
CA PRO A 274 19.22 23.01 -7.80
C PRO A 274 20.71 22.63 -7.79
N TRP A 275 20.99 21.35 -8.01
CA TRP A 275 22.31 20.75 -8.07
C TRP A 275 22.53 20.04 -9.41
N ARG A 276 23.66 20.31 -10.06
CA ARG A 276 24.07 19.63 -11.30
C ARG A 276 24.97 18.43 -10.99
N VAL A 277 24.67 17.28 -11.59
CA VAL A 277 25.45 16.06 -11.46
C VAL A 277 26.74 16.16 -12.27
N LEU A 278 27.88 15.94 -11.61
CA LEU A 278 29.19 15.89 -12.25
C LEU A 278 29.63 14.46 -12.52
N SER A 279 29.51 13.58 -11.53
CA SER A 279 29.82 12.16 -11.64
C SER A 279 29.21 11.35 -10.50
N VAL A 280 29.01 10.07 -10.76
CA VAL A 280 28.63 9.07 -9.76
C VAL A 280 29.89 8.28 -9.38
N SER A 281 30.25 8.29 -8.11
CA SER A 281 31.29 7.45 -7.52
C SER A 281 30.65 6.39 -6.62
N LYS A 282 31.39 5.34 -6.24
CA LYS A 282 30.86 4.11 -5.63
C LYS A 282 29.82 4.32 -4.51
N ASN A 283 29.98 5.34 -3.66
CA ASN A 283 29.02 5.68 -2.59
C ASN A 283 28.63 7.17 -2.57
N ARG A 284 28.97 7.94 -3.60
CA ARG A 284 28.79 9.40 -3.59
C ARG A 284 28.34 9.93 -4.95
N LEU A 285 27.35 10.81 -4.93
CA LEU A 285 26.96 11.63 -6.06
C LEU A 285 27.68 12.98 -5.95
N LEU A 286 28.62 13.25 -6.86
CA LEU A 286 29.36 14.51 -6.89
C LEU A 286 28.56 15.54 -7.68
N VAL A 287 28.34 16.71 -7.07
CA VAL A 287 27.51 17.78 -7.63
C VAL A 287 28.18 19.14 -7.55
N GLU A 288 27.67 20.08 -8.34
CA GLU A 288 27.93 21.52 -8.24
C GLU A 288 26.62 22.31 -8.19
N ALA A 289 26.65 23.51 -7.62
CA ALA A 289 25.47 24.37 -7.54
C ALA A 289 25.04 24.84 -8.94
N ALA A 290 23.75 24.79 -9.24
CA ALA A 290 23.20 25.18 -10.53
C ALA A 290 22.04 26.19 -10.38
N PRO A 291 22.27 27.35 -9.71
CA PRO A 291 21.21 28.32 -9.42
C PRO A 291 20.52 28.81 -10.71
N GLY A 292 19.21 29.00 -10.65
CA GLY A 292 18.39 29.46 -11.77
C GLY A 292 18.01 28.39 -12.80
N MET A 293 18.59 27.19 -12.73
CA MET A 293 18.22 26.06 -13.60
C MET A 293 16.97 25.35 -13.08
N ALA A 294 16.13 24.83 -13.97
CA ALA A 294 14.94 24.06 -13.60
C ALA A 294 15.33 22.63 -13.16
N PRO A 295 15.10 22.25 -11.88
CA PRO A 295 15.50 20.93 -11.39
C PRO A 295 14.40 19.88 -11.57
N ARG A 296 14.80 18.61 -11.74
CA ARG A 296 13.93 17.45 -11.47
C ARG A 296 13.89 17.13 -9.98
N LEU A 297 12.83 16.48 -9.52
CA LEU A 297 12.75 15.99 -8.14
C LEU A 297 13.28 14.56 -8.08
N PRO A 298 14.16 14.22 -7.13
CA PRO A 298 14.47 12.83 -6.84
C PRO A 298 13.23 12.05 -6.45
N PHE A 299 13.28 10.73 -6.67
CA PHE A 299 12.30 9.82 -6.10
C PHE A 299 12.84 9.24 -4.78
N TRP A 300 11.90 8.97 -3.87
CA TRP A 300 12.14 8.29 -2.61
C TRP A 300 11.06 7.21 -2.47
N GLU A 301 11.32 6.04 -3.03
CA GLU A 301 10.54 4.83 -2.84
C GLU A 301 10.68 4.38 -1.39
N ALA A 302 9.70 4.75 -0.59
CA ALA A 302 9.55 4.25 0.75
C ALA A 302 8.20 3.53 0.84
N GLU A 303 8.14 2.54 1.70
CA GLU A 303 6.86 2.02 2.15
C GLU A 303 6.03 3.18 2.71
N ALA A 304 4.83 3.37 2.17
CA ALA A 304 3.98 4.47 2.60
C ALA A 304 3.56 4.28 4.06
N ALA A 305 3.57 5.37 4.82
CA ALA A 305 2.97 5.40 6.14
C ALA A 305 1.46 5.15 5.99
N GLY A 306 0.99 4.05 6.57
CA GLY A 306 -0.42 3.70 6.60
C GLY A 306 -1.23 4.57 7.54
N ARG A 307 -2.53 4.65 7.29
CA ARG A 307 -3.48 5.23 8.24
C ARG A 307 -3.52 4.40 9.53
N SER A 308 -3.49 5.06 10.67
CA SER A 308 -3.56 4.38 11.97
C SER A 308 -4.95 3.78 12.20
N PRO A 309 -5.05 2.69 12.98
CA PRO A 309 -6.34 2.06 13.27
C PRO A 309 -7.34 2.99 13.97
N ALA A 310 -6.87 3.83 14.90
CA ALA A 310 -7.72 4.79 15.59
C ALA A 310 -8.28 5.85 14.61
N LEU A 311 -7.45 6.35 13.68
CA LEU A 311 -7.93 7.27 12.65
C LEU A 311 -8.91 6.60 11.67
N SER A 312 -8.68 5.33 11.32
CA SER A 312 -9.62 4.54 10.53
C SER A 312 -10.97 4.39 11.23
N ALA A 313 -10.99 4.09 12.54
CA ALA A 313 -12.23 3.98 13.31
C ALA A 313 -13.00 5.32 13.35
N GLU A 314 -12.29 6.44 13.57
CA GLU A 314 -12.87 7.79 13.55
C GLU A 314 -13.43 8.17 12.19
N LEU A 315 -12.74 7.80 11.11
CA LEU A 315 -13.20 8.00 9.74
C LEU A 315 -14.49 7.22 9.47
N CYS A 316 -14.54 5.94 9.86
CA CYS A 316 -15.73 5.13 9.66
C CYS A 316 -16.93 5.66 10.46
N ASP A 317 -16.73 6.07 11.72
CA ASP A 317 -17.79 6.70 12.51
C ASP A 317 -18.25 8.03 11.89
N LEU A 318 -17.32 8.84 11.38
CA LEU A 318 -17.64 10.07 10.65
C LEU A 318 -18.51 9.77 9.42
N ARG A 319 -18.13 8.79 8.59
CA ARG A 319 -18.91 8.38 7.41
C ARG A 319 -20.32 7.89 7.81
N ARG A 320 -20.43 7.05 8.84
CA ARG A 320 -21.73 6.55 9.35
C ARG A 320 -22.64 7.68 9.82
N ARG A 321 -22.11 8.69 10.51
CA ARG A 321 -22.89 9.86 10.96
C ARG A 321 -23.39 10.69 9.78
N ILE A 322 -22.53 10.95 8.80
CA ILE A 322 -22.93 11.68 7.58
C ILE A 322 -24.05 10.90 6.85
N ALA A 323 -23.88 9.59 6.68
CA ALA A 323 -24.90 8.75 6.06
C ALA A 323 -26.24 8.79 6.81
N ALA A 324 -26.22 8.79 8.16
CA ALA A 324 -27.42 8.88 8.97
C ALA A 324 -28.18 10.20 8.78
N PHE A 325 -27.48 11.33 8.63
CA PHE A 325 -28.14 12.61 8.31
C PHE A 325 -28.82 12.57 6.92
N ILE A 326 -28.15 11.96 5.94
CA ILE A 326 -28.68 11.81 4.57
C ILE A 326 -29.94 10.94 4.58
N THR A 327 -29.93 9.80 5.30
CA THR A 327 -31.07 8.86 5.31
C THR A 327 -32.26 9.34 6.15
N ASN A 328 -32.02 10.07 7.24
CA ASN A 328 -33.07 10.42 8.21
C ASN A 328 -33.86 11.70 7.83
N SER A 329 -33.69 12.24 6.62
CA SER A 329 -34.36 13.48 6.15
C SER A 329 -34.04 14.75 6.96
N ALA A 330 -33.01 14.72 7.82
CA ALA A 330 -32.40 15.88 8.45
C ALA A 330 -31.80 16.85 7.41
N GLY A 331 -31.38 16.30 6.27
CA GLY A 331 -30.99 17.03 5.08
C GLY A 331 -29.49 17.36 5.02
N ASP A 332 -29.01 17.59 3.81
CA ASP A 332 -27.59 17.84 3.51
C ASP A 332 -27.04 19.09 4.24
N ASP A 333 -27.92 20.05 4.52
CA ASP A 333 -27.59 21.29 5.24
C ASP A 333 -27.24 21.03 6.71
N GLU A 334 -28.00 20.16 7.39
CA GLU A 334 -27.73 19.82 8.80
C GLU A 334 -26.43 19.02 8.94
N ALA A 335 -26.19 18.07 8.03
CA ALA A 335 -24.92 17.36 7.94
C ALA A 335 -23.75 18.33 7.74
N SER A 336 -23.91 19.32 6.86
CA SER A 336 -22.89 20.32 6.57
C SER A 336 -22.62 21.24 7.78
N LEU A 337 -23.64 21.63 8.53
CA LEU A 337 -23.50 22.42 9.76
C LEU A 337 -22.80 21.61 10.86
N TRP A 338 -23.16 20.34 11.02
CA TRP A 338 -22.53 19.43 11.98
C TRP A 338 -21.03 19.21 11.66
N LEU A 339 -20.66 19.07 10.39
CA LEU A 339 -19.27 18.97 9.96
C LEU A 339 -18.47 20.26 10.23
N GLN A 340 -19.10 21.43 10.11
CA GLN A 340 -18.46 22.69 10.45
C GLN A 340 -18.19 22.78 11.97
N SER A 341 -19.14 22.37 12.82
CA SER A 341 -18.98 22.43 14.27
C SER A 341 -17.99 21.38 14.80
N GLU A 342 -18.18 20.12 14.42
CA GLU A 342 -17.40 19.00 14.96
C GLU A 342 -16.02 18.91 14.30
N CYS A 343 -15.94 19.01 12.98
CA CYS A 343 -14.69 18.80 12.24
C CYS A 343 -13.95 20.10 11.87
N ALA A 344 -14.52 21.27 12.20
CA ALA A 344 -13.97 22.58 11.82
C ALA A 344 -13.78 22.75 10.31
N LEU A 345 -14.66 22.14 9.50
CA LEU A 345 -14.64 22.30 8.05
C LEU A 345 -15.14 23.68 7.63
N GLU A 346 -14.65 24.18 6.51
CA GLU A 346 -15.25 25.33 5.83
C GLU A 346 -16.57 24.91 5.15
N PRO A 347 -17.55 25.82 4.95
CA PRO A 347 -18.86 25.47 4.40
C PRO A 347 -18.79 24.72 3.05
N ALA A 348 -17.91 25.16 2.15
CA ALA A 348 -17.73 24.51 0.85
C ALA A 348 -17.08 23.13 0.95
N ALA A 349 -16.21 22.90 1.94
CA ALA A 349 -15.60 21.60 2.20
C ALA A 349 -16.64 20.63 2.79
N ALA A 350 -17.44 21.09 3.75
CA ALA A 350 -18.52 20.31 4.34
C ALA A 350 -19.53 19.83 3.27
N GLY A 351 -19.99 20.73 2.39
CA GLY A 351 -20.90 20.36 1.31
C GLY A 351 -20.30 19.34 0.32
N GLN A 352 -19.01 19.47 -0.02
CA GLN A 352 -18.31 18.49 -0.85
C GLN A 352 -18.22 17.12 -0.16
N THR A 353 -17.96 17.09 1.15
CA THR A 353 -17.92 15.85 1.93
C THR A 353 -19.27 15.14 1.93
N VAL A 354 -20.37 15.87 2.16
CA VAL A 354 -21.73 15.30 2.14
C VAL A 354 -22.04 14.74 0.76
N ALA A 355 -21.83 15.52 -0.30
CA ALA A 355 -22.05 15.09 -1.68
C ALA A 355 -21.22 13.85 -2.06
N TYR A 356 -19.99 13.76 -1.57
CA TYR A 356 -19.13 12.60 -1.82
C TYR A 356 -19.67 11.32 -1.18
N ILE A 357 -20.11 11.38 0.09
CA ILE A 357 -20.72 10.24 0.78
C ILE A 357 -22.05 9.86 0.12
N GLN A 358 -22.86 10.84 -0.27
CA GLN A 358 -24.14 10.60 -0.96
C GLN A 358 -23.93 9.87 -2.30
N ARG A 359 -22.95 10.30 -3.12
CA ARG A 359 -22.60 9.62 -4.37
C ARG A 359 -22.09 8.20 -4.14
N GLY A 360 -21.27 8.00 -3.10
CA GLY A 360 -20.77 6.68 -2.71
C GLY A 360 -21.90 5.73 -2.31
N LEU A 361 -22.83 6.20 -1.48
CA LEU A 361 -24.03 5.46 -1.09
C LEU A 361 -24.91 5.11 -2.30
N ALA A 362 -25.13 6.07 -3.21
CA ALA A 362 -25.92 5.83 -4.41
C ALA A 362 -25.27 4.78 -5.35
N ALA A 363 -23.93 4.80 -5.46
CA ALA A 363 -23.19 3.88 -6.32
C ALA A 363 -23.02 2.48 -5.73
N LEU A 364 -22.94 2.34 -4.39
CA LEU A 364 -22.64 1.06 -3.74
C LEU A 364 -23.84 0.45 -3.00
N ASN A 365 -24.91 1.21 -2.79
CA ASN A 365 -26.05 0.82 -1.96
C ASN A 365 -25.65 0.34 -0.55
N ALA A 366 -24.46 0.71 -0.10
CA ALA A 366 -23.83 0.36 1.16
C ALA A 366 -22.70 1.36 1.43
N LEU A 367 -22.43 1.63 2.71
CA LEU A 367 -21.31 2.45 3.12
C LEU A 367 -20.15 1.55 3.57
N PRO A 368 -18.97 1.60 2.93
CA PRO A 368 -17.80 0.91 3.45
C PRO A 368 -17.37 1.54 4.78
N ASP A 369 -17.42 0.75 5.85
CA ASP A 369 -17.12 1.13 7.23
C ASP A 369 -16.52 -0.05 8.01
N GLU A 370 -16.39 0.07 9.34
CA GLU A 370 -15.81 -0.98 10.17
C GLU A 370 -16.71 -2.22 10.35
N ARG A 371 -17.96 -2.17 9.87
CA ARG A 371 -18.98 -3.22 9.97
C ARG A 371 -19.41 -3.76 8.60
N THR A 372 -19.02 -3.11 7.51
CA THR A 372 -19.45 -3.44 6.16
C THR A 372 -18.27 -3.42 5.20
N LEU A 373 -17.88 -4.60 4.72
CA LEU A 373 -16.97 -4.76 3.59
C LEU A 373 -17.79 -4.67 2.29
N VAL A 374 -17.37 -3.86 1.34
CA VAL A 374 -18.05 -3.74 0.04
C VAL A 374 -17.14 -4.19 -1.08
N VAL A 375 -17.63 -5.10 -1.92
CA VAL A 375 -16.94 -5.60 -3.11
C VAL A 375 -17.64 -5.02 -4.33
N GLU A 376 -16.92 -4.15 -5.04
CA GLU A 376 -17.38 -3.52 -6.26
C GLU A 376 -16.70 -4.15 -7.47
N ARG A 377 -17.48 -4.51 -8.48
CA ARG A 377 -16.97 -4.96 -9.79
C ARG A 377 -17.43 -4.02 -10.90
N PHE A 378 -16.51 -3.64 -11.76
CA PHE A 378 -16.77 -2.90 -12.99
C PHE A 378 -15.79 -3.33 -14.08
N PHE A 379 -16.00 -2.87 -15.32
CA PHE A 379 -15.21 -3.30 -16.46
C PHE A 379 -14.30 -2.18 -16.99
N ASP A 380 -13.12 -2.55 -17.48
CA ASP A 380 -12.22 -1.64 -18.20
C ASP A 380 -12.63 -1.51 -19.68
N GLY A 381 -12.08 -0.51 -20.38
CA GLY A 381 -12.41 -0.27 -21.79
C GLY A 381 -11.96 -1.38 -22.76
N LEU A 382 -11.21 -2.37 -22.27
CA LEU A 382 -10.74 -3.54 -23.01
C LEU A 382 -11.50 -4.82 -22.62
N GLY A 383 -12.59 -4.71 -21.85
CA GLY A 383 -13.41 -5.82 -21.38
C GLY A 383 -12.79 -6.64 -20.23
N GLY A 384 -11.69 -6.17 -19.63
CA GLY A 384 -11.17 -6.75 -18.39
C GLY A 384 -12.00 -6.35 -17.19
N THR A 385 -11.98 -7.20 -16.16
CA THR A 385 -12.76 -7.00 -14.95
C THR A 385 -11.90 -6.33 -13.89
N GLN A 386 -12.39 -5.28 -13.26
CA GLN A 386 -11.77 -4.63 -12.13
C GLN A 386 -12.58 -4.91 -10.87
N LEU A 387 -11.91 -5.45 -9.86
CA LEU A 387 -12.53 -5.78 -8.59
C LEU A 387 -11.93 -4.89 -7.51
N VAL A 388 -12.76 -4.04 -6.91
CA VAL A 388 -12.38 -3.15 -5.82
C VAL A 388 -13.04 -3.62 -4.54
N ILE A 389 -12.23 -3.98 -3.54
CA ILE A 389 -12.69 -4.32 -2.20
C ILE A 389 -12.50 -3.08 -1.34
N HIS A 390 -13.60 -2.38 -1.04
CA HIS A 390 -13.62 -1.21 -0.18
C HIS A 390 -13.49 -1.64 1.28
N SER A 391 -12.36 -1.26 1.88
CA SER A 391 -11.83 -1.83 3.11
C SER A 391 -11.12 -0.73 3.90
N PRO A 392 -11.82 0.00 4.80
CA PRO A 392 -11.29 1.22 5.42
C PRO A 392 -10.31 0.99 6.61
N TRP A 393 -9.74 -0.21 6.77
CA TRP A 393 -8.88 -0.56 7.91
C TRP A 393 -7.40 -0.19 7.78
N GLY A 394 -6.98 0.44 6.67
CA GLY A 394 -5.61 0.90 6.47
C GLY A 394 -4.73 -0.03 5.63
N ILE A 395 -3.64 0.52 5.08
CA ILE A 395 -2.84 -0.16 4.05
C ILE A 395 -2.16 -1.45 4.54
N ARG A 396 -1.80 -1.56 5.83
CA ARG A 396 -1.15 -2.77 6.39
C ARG A 396 -2.07 -3.97 6.23
N LEU A 397 -3.29 -3.88 6.77
CA LEU A 397 -4.30 -4.92 6.64
C LEU A 397 -4.65 -5.20 5.17
N ASN A 398 -4.89 -4.14 4.39
CA ASN A 398 -5.29 -4.28 2.99
C ASN A 398 -4.20 -4.93 2.12
N ARG A 399 -2.92 -4.67 2.43
CA ARG A 399 -1.80 -5.34 1.78
C ARG A 399 -1.79 -6.83 2.08
N GLY A 400 -1.95 -7.21 3.36
CA GLY A 400 -2.05 -8.61 3.76
C GLY A 400 -3.21 -9.32 3.07
N PHE A 401 -4.38 -8.70 3.10
CA PHE A 401 -5.58 -9.27 2.49
C PHE A 401 -5.44 -9.40 0.96
N GLY A 402 -4.95 -8.35 0.30
CA GLY A 402 -4.73 -8.35 -1.14
C GLY A 402 -3.68 -9.37 -1.59
N LEU A 403 -2.59 -9.56 -0.83
CA LEU A 403 -1.59 -10.60 -1.11
C LEU A 403 -2.16 -12.01 -0.98
N ALA A 404 -2.96 -12.26 0.08
CA ALA A 404 -3.60 -13.55 0.27
C ALA A 404 -4.59 -13.88 -0.85
N LEU A 405 -5.45 -12.93 -1.21
CA LEU A 405 -6.40 -13.06 -2.33
C LEU A 405 -5.67 -13.27 -3.66
N ARG A 406 -4.64 -12.46 -3.94
CA ARG A 406 -3.82 -12.61 -5.15
C ARG A 406 -3.22 -14.00 -5.23
N LYS A 407 -2.63 -14.51 -4.14
CA LYS A 407 -2.03 -15.86 -4.11
C LYS A 407 -3.06 -16.94 -4.42
N HIS A 408 -4.22 -16.89 -3.77
CA HIS A 408 -5.29 -17.85 -4.00
C HIS A 408 -5.77 -17.82 -5.47
N LEU A 409 -6.02 -16.62 -6.01
CA LEU A 409 -6.48 -16.47 -7.38
C LEU A 409 -5.43 -16.91 -8.41
N CYS A 410 -4.16 -16.56 -8.21
CA CYS A 410 -3.07 -17.02 -9.10
C CYS A 410 -2.96 -18.56 -9.11
N GLN A 411 -3.12 -19.21 -7.95
CA GLN A 411 -3.11 -20.68 -7.87
C GLN A 411 -4.34 -21.33 -8.51
N SER A 412 -5.50 -20.66 -8.43
CA SER A 412 -6.76 -21.19 -8.96
C SER A 412 -6.89 -21.03 -10.47
N PHE A 413 -6.36 -19.93 -11.03
CA PHE A 413 -6.52 -19.57 -12.44
C PHE A 413 -5.23 -19.71 -13.27
N ASP A 414 -4.11 -20.10 -12.67
CA ASP A 414 -2.78 -20.26 -13.29
C ASP A 414 -2.34 -19.04 -14.12
N PHE A 415 -2.57 -17.84 -13.57
CA PHE A 415 -2.22 -16.57 -14.21
C PHE A 415 -1.86 -15.51 -13.17
N GLU A 416 -0.91 -14.63 -13.51
CA GLU A 416 -0.48 -13.56 -12.61
C GLU A 416 -1.46 -12.38 -12.62
N ILE A 417 -2.02 -12.08 -11.44
CA ILE A 417 -2.98 -10.99 -11.26
C ILE A 417 -2.26 -9.75 -10.76
N GLN A 418 -2.54 -8.62 -11.42
CA GLN A 418 -2.11 -7.29 -10.96
C GLN A 418 -2.96 -6.88 -9.76
N ALA A 419 -2.30 -6.50 -8.66
CA ALA A 419 -2.99 -6.12 -7.44
C ALA A 419 -2.40 -4.85 -6.81
N SER A 420 -3.25 -4.08 -6.14
CA SER A 420 -2.86 -2.86 -5.43
C SER A 420 -3.64 -2.69 -4.14
N ALA A 421 -3.04 -2.10 -3.11
CA ALA A 421 -3.69 -1.81 -1.84
C ALA A 421 -3.37 -0.39 -1.36
N ILE A 422 -4.41 0.31 -0.91
CA ILE A 422 -4.33 1.61 -0.25
C ILE A 422 -5.04 1.52 1.11
N ASP A 423 -5.14 2.63 1.85
CA ASP A 423 -5.79 2.64 3.17
C ASP A 423 -7.28 2.28 3.14
N ASP A 424 -7.97 2.58 2.04
CA ASP A 424 -9.42 2.41 1.90
C ASP A 424 -9.85 1.27 0.98
N ALA A 425 -8.93 0.64 0.24
CA ALA A 425 -9.32 -0.33 -0.77
C ALA A 425 -8.18 -1.26 -1.21
N ILE A 426 -8.60 -2.41 -1.76
CA ILE A 426 -7.77 -3.36 -2.52
C ILE A 426 -8.32 -3.39 -3.95
N LEU A 427 -7.45 -3.35 -4.95
CA LEU A 427 -7.79 -3.50 -6.36
C LEU A 427 -7.16 -4.77 -6.90
N LEU A 428 -7.98 -5.63 -7.52
CA LEU A 428 -7.54 -6.80 -8.28
C LEU A 428 -7.99 -6.61 -9.74
N ALA A 429 -7.02 -6.54 -10.66
CA ALA A 429 -7.30 -6.40 -12.08
C ALA A 429 -7.27 -7.78 -12.76
N LEU A 430 -8.43 -8.23 -13.20
CA LEU A 430 -8.65 -9.53 -13.83
C LEU A 430 -8.81 -9.37 -15.34
N ASN A 431 -8.49 -10.43 -16.09
CA ASN A 431 -8.75 -10.47 -17.53
C ASN A 431 -10.22 -10.88 -17.81
N SER A 432 -10.67 -10.78 -19.05
CA SER A 432 -12.04 -11.11 -19.47
C SER A 432 -12.41 -12.60 -19.35
N ARG A 433 -11.44 -13.49 -19.12
CA ARG A 433 -11.67 -14.93 -18.93
C ARG A 433 -12.01 -15.29 -17.48
N HIS A 434 -11.86 -14.34 -16.56
CA HIS A 434 -12.09 -14.56 -15.14
C HIS A 434 -13.41 -13.89 -14.72
N SER A 435 -14.40 -14.71 -14.43
CA SER A 435 -15.65 -14.27 -13.82
C SER A 435 -16.06 -15.27 -12.74
N PHE A 436 -16.41 -14.75 -11.57
CA PHE A 436 -16.93 -15.52 -10.45
C PHE A 436 -17.93 -14.66 -9.66
N PRO A 437 -18.86 -15.27 -8.91
CA PRO A 437 -19.74 -14.55 -8.00
C PRO A 437 -18.93 -13.82 -6.92
N LEU A 438 -19.23 -12.55 -6.68
CA LEU A 438 -18.44 -11.67 -5.81
C LEU A 438 -18.42 -12.15 -4.35
N GLU A 439 -19.49 -12.79 -3.91
CA GLU A 439 -19.63 -13.43 -2.61
C GLU A 439 -18.61 -14.55 -2.36
N HIS A 440 -18.05 -15.16 -3.41
CA HIS A 440 -17.04 -16.21 -3.28
C HIS A 440 -15.68 -15.69 -2.78
N ILE A 441 -15.47 -14.37 -2.69
CA ILE A 441 -14.26 -13.83 -2.05
C ILE A 441 -14.09 -14.38 -0.62
N LEU A 442 -15.18 -14.64 0.10
CA LEU A 442 -15.17 -15.23 1.44
C LEU A 442 -14.72 -16.70 1.47
N THR A 443 -14.91 -17.44 0.38
CA THR A 443 -14.50 -18.84 0.30
C THR A 443 -13.04 -18.98 -0.14
N MET A 444 -12.48 -17.95 -0.78
CA MET A 444 -11.08 -17.92 -1.24
C MET A 444 -10.07 -17.79 -0.10
N VAL A 445 -10.41 -17.04 0.95
CA VAL A 445 -9.53 -16.82 2.10
C VAL A 445 -10.36 -16.87 3.37
N ASN A 446 -9.96 -17.72 4.31
CA ASN A 446 -10.66 -17.89 5.60
C ASN A 446 -9.72 -17.63 6.77
N SER A 447 -10.30 -17.36 7.95
CA SER A 447 -9.59 -16.99 9.17
C SER A 447 -8.58 -18.04 9.63
N ARG A 448 -8.80 -19.32 9.30
CA ARG A 448 -7.94 -20.44 9.71
C ARG A 448 -6.75 -20.66 8.81
N THR A 449 -6.87 -20.34 7.52
CA THR A 449 -5.83 -20.62 6.51
C THR A 449 -5.08 -19.37 6.06
N VAL A 450 -5.63 -18.17 6.27
CA VAL A 450 -5.07 -16.91 5.78
C VAL A 450 -3.60 -16.73 6.15
N ARG A 451 -3.19 -17.12 7.36
CA ARG A 451 -1.80 -17.04 7.81
C ARG A 451 -0.86 -17.83 6.91
N VAL A 452 -1.20 -19.10 6.65
CA VAL A 452 -0.39 -19.99 5.81
C VAL A 452 -0.38 -19.51 4.36
N VAL A 453 -1.52 -19.04 3.84
CA VAL A 453 -1.61 -18.49 2.48
C VAL A 453 -0.74 -17.23 2.35
N LEU A 454 -0.81 -16.34 3.35
CA LEU A 454 -0.05 -15.10 3.36
C LEU A 454 1.45 -15.35 3.54
N GLU A 455 1.87 -16.32 4.37
CA GLU A 455 3.26 -16.76 4.45
C GLU A 455 3.80 -17.12 3.07
N GLN A 456 3.06 -17.93 2.29
CA GLN A 456 3.46 -18.30 0.94
C GLN A 456 3.44 -17.13 -0.03
N ALA A 457 2.47 -16.22 0.09
CA ALA A 457 2.38 -15.01 -0.74
C ALA A 457 3.56 -14.06 -0.50
N LEU A 458 3.99 -13.92 0.76
CA LEU A 458 5.09 -13.04 1.17
C LEU A 458 6.45 -13.53 0.69
N LEU A 459 6.66 -14.83 0.51
CA LEU A 459 7.94 -15.36 0.02
C LEU A 459 8.30 -14.82 -1.37
N ASP A 460 7.28 -14.63 -2.21
CA ASP A 460 7.39 -14.13 -3.58
C ASP A 460 7.24 -12.59 -3.64
N ALA A 461 6.92 -11.95 -2.50
CA ALA A 461 6.73 -10.51 -2.43
C ALA A 461 8.08 -9.77 -2.31
N PRO A 462 8.28 -8.64 -3.02
CA PRO A 462 9.56 -7.90 -3.03
C PRO A 462 10.00 -7.43 -1.64
N MET A 463 9.02 -7.14 -0.77
CA MET A 463 9.22 -6.69 0.60
C MET A 463 9.97 -7.70 1.47
N PHE A 464 9.88 -9.01 1.19
CA PHE A 464 10.55 -10.02 2.01
C PHE A 464 12.07 -9.86 1.96
N GLU A 465 12.66 -9.60 0.79
CA GLU A 465 14.12 -9.42 0.67
C GLU A 465 14.60 -8.19 1.42
N VAL A 466 13.80 -7.12 1.39
CA VAL A 466 14.09 -5.88 2.10
C VAL A 466 14.06 -6.13 3.61
N ARG A 467 13.00 -6.79 4.12
CA ARG A 467 12.88 -7.16 5.54
C ARG A 467 13.96 -8.12 5.98
N PHE A 468 14.26 -9.15 5.19
CA PHE A 468 15.33 -10.10 5.50
C PHE A 468 16.67 -9.38 5.69
N ARG A 469 17.00 -8.45 4.80
CA ARG A 469 18.22 -7.64 4.92
C ARG A 469 18.20 -6.78 6.19
N HIS A 470 17.06 -6.17 6.52
CA HIS A 470 16.92 -5.39 7.75
C HIS A 470 17.17 -6.25 9.00
N VAL A 471 16.49 -7.39 9.10
CA VAL A 471 16.64 -8.38 10.18
C VAL A 471 18.09 -8.86 10.27
N ALA A 472 18.68 -9.31 9.17
CA ALA A 472 20.04 -9.82 9.14
C ALA A 472 21.08 -8.76 9.55
N THR A 473 20.86 -7.49 9.20
CA THR A 473 21.75 -6.40 9.64
C THR A 473 21.57 -6.04 11.10
N ARG A 474 20.33 -6.00 11.62
CA ARG A 474 20.05 -5.75 13.05
C ARG A 474 20.60 -6.89 13.92
N ALA A 475 20.45 -8.14 13.48
CA ALA A 475 21.02 -9.32 14.12
C ALA A 475 22.56 -9.39 14.10
N LEU A 476 23.23 -8.43 13.42
CA LEU A 476 24.69 -8.39 13.21
C LEU A 476 25.24 -9.60 12.43
N SER A 477 24.37 -10.31 11.70
CA SER A 477 24.73 -11.34 10.72
C SER A 477 25.23 -10.71 9.42
N ILE A 478 24.81 -9.49 9.09
CA ILE A 478 25.38 -8.69 8.00
C ILE A 478 25.88 -7.37 8.58
N MET A 479 27.16 -7.06 8.31
CA MET A 479 27.81 -5.86 8.81
C MET A 479 27.44 -4.63 7.98
N ARG A 480 27.05 -3.54 8.66
CA ARG A 480 26.80 -2.21 8.08
C ARG A 480 28.08 -1.40 7.87
N SER A 481 29.13 -1.76 8.61
CA SER A 481 30.44 -1.11 8.60
C SER A 481 31.55 -2.15 8.40
N GLY A 482 32.62 -1.75 7.73
CA GLY A 482 33.79 -2.60 7.49
C GLY A 482 35.04 -1.77 7.23
N ARG A 483 36.14 -2.12 7.91
CA ARG A 483 37.44 -1.41 7.80
C ARG A 483 37.32 0.11 7.98
N GLY A 484 36.49 0.55 8.92
CA GLY A 484 36.27 1.97 9.24
C GLY A 484 35.34 2.72 8.29
N ASN A 485 34.81 2.07 7.24
CA ASN A 485 33.89 2.68 6.28
C ASN A 485 32.51 2.03 6.33
N LYS A 486 31.49 2.77 5.89
CA LYS A 486 30.14 2.22 5.64
C LYS A 486 30.19 1.22 4.50
N VAL A 487 29.56 0.05 4.67
CA VAL A 487 29.41 -0.95 3.62
C VAL A 487 28.34 -0.45 2.64
N PRO A 488 28.67 -0.35 1.33
CA PRO A 488 27.69 0.02 0.31
C PRO A 488 26.43 -0.85 0.35
N ALA A 489 25.26 -0.26 0.08
CA ALA A 489 23.99 -0.97 0.14
C ALA A 489 23.90 -2.15 -0.84
N TRP A 490 24.44 -2.02 -2.05
CA TRP A 490 24.52 -3.13 -3.01
C TRP A 490 25.35 -4.33 -2.50
N ILE A 491 26.42 -4.09 -1.71
CA ILE A 491 27.20 -5.17 -1.08
C ILE A 491 26.36 -5.85 0.00
N GLN A 492 25.58 -5.08 0.77
CA GLN A 492 24.66 -5.64 1.76
C GLN A 492 23.56 -6.47 1.09
N ARG A 493 23.06 -6.04 -0.07
CA ARG A 493 22.11 -6.80 -0.91
C ARG A 493 22.70 -8.14 -1.35
N LEU A 494 23.89 -8.13 -1.93
CA LEU A 494 24.58 -9.35 -2.37
C LEU A 494 24.78 -10.33 -1.20
N ARG A 495 25.31 -9.84 -0.07
CA ARG A 495 25.50 -10.68 1.13
C ARG A 495 24.20 -11.20 1.72
N SER A 496 23.14 -10.41 1.62
CA SER A 496 21.80 -10.82 2.04
C SER A 496 21.26 -11.95 1.16
N GLN A 497 21.45 -11.86 -0.15
CA GLN A 497 21.07 -12.92 -1.09
C GLN A 497 21.87 -14.21 -0.83
N GLU A 498 23.19 -14.11 -0.64
CA GLU A 498 24.02 -15.25 -0.24
C GLU A 498 23.52 -15.87 1.07
N LEU A 499 23.14 -15.05 2.06
CA LEU A 499 22.65 -15.53 3.36
C LEU A 499 21.28 -16.19 3.25
N ILE A 500 20.39 -15.67 2.40
CA ILE A 500 19.11 -16.32 2.07
C ILE A 500 19.38 -17.69 1.45
N THR A 501 20.29 -17.79 0.47
CA THR A 501 20.63 -19.08 -0.16
C THR A 501 21.17 -20.08 0.86
N ALA A 502 22.00 -19.63 1.81
CA ALA A 502 22.58 -20.50 2.84
C ALA A 502 21.57 -20.95 3.91
N LEU A 503 20.65 -20.08 4.33
CA LEU A 503 19.69 -20.36 5.41
C LEU A 503 18.35 -20.90 4.90
N PHE A 504 17.95 -20.51 3.69
CA PHE A 504 16.66 -20.78 3.09
C PHE A 504 16.76 -21.11 1.59
N PRO A 505 17.48 -22.19 1.22
CA PRO A 505 17.73 -22.53 -0.18
C PRO A 505 16.45 -22.78 -0.98
N GLN A 506 15.39 -23.30 -0.35
CA GLN A 506 14.12 -23.59 -1.02
C GLN A 506 13.43 -22.34 -1.59
N ARG A 507 13.69 -21.15 -1.02
CA ARG A 507 13.13 -19.90 -1.55
C ARG A 507 13.74 -19.53 -2.90
N ASN A 508 15.06 -19.71 -3.03
CA ASN A 508 15.81 -19.41 -4.24
C ASN A 508 15.82 -20.60 -5.23
N ALA A 509 15.09 -21.68 -4.92
CA ALA A 509 14.94 -22.79 -5.84
C ALA A 509 14.25 -22.32 -7.13
N CYS A 510 14.69 -22.87 -8.27
CA CYS A 510 14.02 -22.69 -9.54
C CYS A 510 12.52 -23.00 -9.39
N VAL A 511 11.66 -22.25 -10.08
CA VAL A 511 10.21 -22.47 -10.08
C VAL A 511 9.87 -23.94 -10.38
N ASP A 512 10.57 -24.54 -11.34
CA ASP A 512 10.37 -25.94 -11.74
C ASP A 512 10.68 -26.96 -10.63
N ASN A 513 11.53 -26.60 -9.67
CA ASN A 513 11.97 -27.46 -8.57
C ASN A 513 11.38 -27.05 -7.22
N ARG A 514 10.61 -25.96 -7.18
CA ARG A 514 10.06 -25.42 -5.95
C ARG A 514 8.78 -26.19 -5.61
N PRO A 515 8.65 -26.74 -4.39
CA PRO A 515 7.41 -27.39 -3.98
C PRO A 515 6.27 -26.37 -3.96
N ALA A 516 5.03 -26.84 -4.18
CA ALA A 516 3.84 -25.99 -4.16
C ALA A 516 3.68 -25.21 -2.83
N THR A 517 4.09 -25.83 -1.73
CA THR A 517 4.15 -25.20 -0.40
C THR A 517 5.58 -25.25 0.10
N VAL A 518 6.16 -24.08 0.38
CA VAL A 518 7.51 -23.95 0.93
C VAL A 518 7.44 -24.02 2.45
N VAL A 519 8.22 -24.92 3.04
CA VAL A 519 8.35 -25.00 4.50
C VAL A 519 9.41 -24.02 4.96
N LEU A 520 9.05 -23.13 5.89
CA LEU A 520 9.99 -22.17 6.46
C LEU A 520 11.08 -22.90 7.26
N PRO A 521 12.37 -22.61 7.01
CA PRO A 521 13.46 -23.07 7.87
C PRO A 521 13.30 -22.53 9.28
N GLY A 522 13.59 -23.36 10.28
CA GLY A 522 13.46 -22.99 11.70
C GLY A 522 14.49 -21.98 12.22
N HIS A 523 15.16 -21.20 11.37
CA HIS A 523 16.22 -20.26 11.76
C HIS A 523 15.65 -18.88 12.15
N PHE A 524 16.12 -18.28 13.25
CA PHE A 524 15.56 -17.06 13.83
C PHE A 524 15.50 -15.88 12.86
N ILE A 525 16.50 -15.69 11.99
CA ILE A 525 16.46 -14.61 10.97
C ILE A 525 15.28 -14.80 10.02
N VAL A 526 14.98 -16.03 9.60
CA VAL A 526 13.86 -16.30 8.69
C VAL A 526 12.53 -16.12 9.43
N ASN A 527 12.42 -16.66 10.63
CA ASN A 527 11.22 -16.55 11.47
C ASN A 527 10.91 -15.08 11.82
N GLU A 528 11.93 -14.31 12.21
CA GLU A 528 11.82 -12.88 12.51
C GLU A 528 11.45 -12.08 11.26
N THR A 529 12.03 -12.41 10.10
CA THR A 529 11.66 -11.80 8.82
C THR A 529 10.19 -12.05 8.51
N MET A 530 9.73 -13.30 8.67
CA MET A 530 8.34 -13.63 8.44
C MET A 530 7.42 -12.94 9.45
N ARG A 531 7.82 -12.84 10.73
CA ARG A 531 7.07 -12.09 11.74
C ARG A 531 6.92 -10.61 11.34
N GLU A 532 8.00 -9.92 10.98
CA GLU A 532 7.91 -8.51 10.53
C GLU A 532 7.03 -8.34 9.29
N CYS A 533 7.09 -9.28 8.34
CA CYS A 533 6.23 -9.25 7.17
C CYS A 533 4.75 -9.45 7.55
N LEU A 534 4.44 -10.44 8.38
CA LEU A 534 3.07 -10.76 8.79
C LEU A 534 2.47 -9.70 9.72
N GLU A 535 3.19 -9.27 10.75
CA GLU A 535 2.65 -8.40 11.80
C GLU A 535 2.82 -6.92 11.44
N GLU A 536 4.01 -6.49 11.04
CA GLU A 536 4.28 -5.06 10.81
C GLU A 536 3.85 -4.61 9.42
N THR A 537 4.06 -5.44 8.40
CA THR A 537 3.80 -5.06 7.00
C THR A 537 2.37 -5.39 6.56
N ALA A 538 1.77 -6.47 7.09
CA ALA A 538 0.49 -7.02 6.64
C ALA A 538 -0.63 -7.08 7.70
N ASP A 539 -0.31 -6.81 8.98
CA ASP A 539 -1.24 -6.86 10.12
C ASP A 539 -2.12 -8.14 10.14
N ILE A 540 -1.46 -9.29 10.17
CA ILE A 540 -2.13 -10.60 10.13
C ILE A 540 -3.18 -10.78 11.24
N SER A 541 -2.94 -10.25 12.44
CA SER A 541 -3.85 -10.43 13.57
C SER A 541 -5.19 -9.73 13.34
N ARG A 542 -5.18 -8.50 12.81
CA ARG A 542 -6.43 -7.81 12.45
C ARG A 542 -7.08 -8.42 11.20
N LEU A 543 -6.29 -8.96 10.28
CA LEU A 543 -6.82 -9.68 9.11
C LEU A 543 -7.55 -10.97 9.52
N GLU A 544 -6.98 -11.77 10.43
CA GLU A 544 -7.64 -12.94 11.00
C GLU A 544 -8.96 -12.56 11.69
N ALA A 545 -8.97 -11.45 12.45
CA ALA A 545 -10.18 -10.93 13.08
C ALA A 545 -11.25 -10.43 12.09
N LEU A 546 -10.84 -9.75 11.01
CA LEU A 546 -11.74 -9.32 9.92
C LEU A 546 -12.41 -10.53 9.26
N LEU A 547 -11.62 -11.55 8.90
CA LEU A 547 -12.15 -12.76 8.25
C LEU A 547 -13.06 -13.55 9.18
N HIS A 548 -12.72 -13.65 10.48
CA HIS A 548 -13.62 -14.25 11.46
C HIS A 548 -14.93 -13.46 11.56
N GLY A 549 -14.88 -12.12 11.54
CA GLY A 549 -16.07 -11.28 11.58
C GLY A 549 -16.96 -11.42 10.34
N LEU A 550 -16.37 -11.70 9.17
CA LEU A 550 -17.13 -12.02 7.96
C LEU A 550 -17.76 -13.42 8.03
N GLU A 551 -17.06 -14.39 8.64
CA GLU A 551 -17.52 -15.77 8.83
C GLU A 551 -18.68 -15.87 9.84
N ASP A 552 -18.62 -15.11 10.93
CA ASP A 552 -19.65 -15.09 11.98
C ASP A 552 -20.80 -14.10 11.71
N GLY A 553 -20.66 -13.26 10.68
CA GLY A 553 -21.65 -12.28 10.25
C GLY A 553 -21.68 -10.98 11.06
N SER A 554 -20.74 -10.77 11.98
CA SER A 554 -20.57 -9.48 12.67
C SER A 554 -20.10 -8.35 11.73
N ILE A 555 -19.42 -8.72 10.64
CA ILE A 555 -19.08 -7.85 9.52
C ILE A 555 -19.91 -8.27 8.31
N ARG A 556 -20.72 -7.34 7.79
CA ARG A 556 -21.55 -7.53 6.62
C ARG A 556 -20.69 -7.48 5.36
N LEU A 557 -20.90 -8.43 4.44
CA LEU A 557 -20.43 -8.32 3.06
C LEU A 557 -21.53 -7.74 2.17
N ALA A 558 -21.21 -6.74 1.37
CA ALA A 558 -22.05 -6.27 0.26
C ALA A 558 -21.29 -6.39 -1.06
N SER A 559 -21.99 -6.79 -2.11
CA SER A 559 -21.43 -6.98 -3.45
C SER A 559 -22.21 -6.13 -4.45
N VAL A 560 -21.51 -5.45 -5.36
CA VAL A 560 -22.12 -4.51 -6.30
C VAL A 560 -21.45 -4.65 -7.66
N ASP A 561 -22.27 -4.82 -8.69
CA ASP A 561 -21.87 -4.72 -10.09
C ASP A 561 -22.22 -3.33 -10.61
N ASN A 562 -21.21 -2.56 -10.98
CA ASN A 562 -21.35 -1.22 -11.52
C ASN A 562 -20.85 -1.14 -12.96
N ILE A 563 -21.49 -0.28 -13.75
CA ILE A 563 -21.05 0.04 -15.11
C ILE A 563 -19.74 0.84 -15.09
N ALA A 564 -19.54 1.65 -14.05
CA ALA A 564 -18.40 2.54 -13.89
C ALA A 564 -17.94 2.56 -12.43
N PRO A 565 -16.66 2.88 -12.16
CA PRO A 565 -16.15 2.93 -10.80
C PRO A 565 -16.88 3.94 -9.92
N SER A 566 -17.18 3.55 -8.68
CA SER A 566 -17.69 4.44 -7.64
C SER A 566 -16.68 5.53 -7.28
N VAL A 567 -17.18 6.59 -6.63
CA VAL A 567 -16.31 7.70 -6.17
C VAL A 567 -15.26 7.25 -5.15
N PHE A 568 -15.49 6.16 -4.41
CA PHE A 568 -14.54 5.57 -3.47
C PHE A 568 -13.44 4.77 -4.18
N ALA A 569 -13.70 4.21 -5.36
CA ALA A 569 -12.72 3.44 -6.13
C ALA A 569 -11.64 4.32 -6.80
N ASN A 570 -11.90 5.61 -6.98
CA ASN A 570 -11.02 6.51 -7.73
C ASN A 570 -9.59 6.58 -7.17
N ARG A 571 -9.44 6.58 -5.83
CA ARG A 571 -8.12 6.68 -5.19
C ARG A 571 -7.25 5.46 -5.48
N VAL A 572 -7.83 4.25 -5.48
CA VAL A 572 -7.08 3.00 -5.73
C VAL A 572 -6.76 2.81 -7.21
N LEU A 573 -7.62 3.30 -8.12
CA LEU A 573 -7.35 3.28 -9.56
C LEU A 573 -6.15 4.15 -9.95
N LEU A 574 -5.94 5.26 -9.24
CA LEU A 574 -4.83 6.18 -9.46
C LEU A 574 -3.61 5.89 -8.57
N ALA A 575 -3.60 4.73 -7.91
CA ALA A 575 -2.59 4.41 -6.92
C ALA A 575 -1.16 4.45 -7.50
N TRP A 576 -0.22 4.77 -6.63
CA TRP A 576 1.19 4.94 -6.95
C TRP A 576 1.97 3.67 -6.63
N ASP A 577 3.21 3.60 -7.09
CA ASP A 577 4.01 2.36 -7.14
C ASP A 577 4.14 1.67 -5.78
N TYR A 578 4.21 2.43 -4.68
CA TYR A 578 4.26 1.88 -3.32
C TYR A 578 3.02 1.06 -2.90
N SER A 579 1.90 1.20 -3.62
CA SER A 579 0.64 0.50 -3.36
C SER A 579 0.57 -0.87 -4.03
N PHE A 580 1.49 -1.17 -4.95
CA PHE A 580 1.47 -2.39 -5.73
C PHE A 580 1.88 -3.60 -4.89
N LEU A 581 1.21 -4.73 -5.14
CA LEU A 581 1.43 -6.00 -4.44
C LEU A 581 2.24 -7.00 -5.29
N ASP A 582 2.78 -6.52 -6.39
CA ASP A 582 3.54 -7.24 -7.42
C ASP A 582 4.61 -6.31 -8.00
N ASP A 583 5.57 -6.87 -8.76
CA ASP A 583 6.71 -6.15 -9.34
C ASP A 583 6.38 -5.31 -10.60
N GLY A 584 5.10 -5.16 -10.94
CA GLY A 584 4.66 -4.47 -12.15
C GLY A 584 4.83 -2.96 -12.11
N GLU A 585 5.31 -2.38 -13.21
CA GLU A 585 5.42 -0.93 -13.39
C GLU A 585 4.04 -0.26 -13.57
N ARG A 586 3.94 0.99 -13.10
CA ARG A 586 2.70 1.79 -13.21
C ARG A 586 2.24 1.99 -14.65
N ALA A 587 3.15 2.13 -15.60
CA ALA A 587 2.81 2.34 -17.00
C ALA A 587 2.04 1.14 -17.60
N ASN A 588 2.29 -0.07 -17.10
CA ASN A 588 1.77 -1.32 -17.63
C ASN A 588 0.50 -1.80 -16.88
N ARG A 589 -0.09 -0.95 -16.03
CA ARG A 589 -1.26 -1.29 -15.21
C ARG A 589 -2.55 -1.26 -16.03
N ARG A 590 -3.32 -2.35 -15.98
CA ARG A 590 -4.68 -2.44 -16.58
C ARG A 590 -5.67 -1.45 -15.94
N SER A 591 -5.48 -1.11 -14.67
CA SER A 591 -6.31 -0.10 -14.01
C SER A 591 -6.29 1.27 -14.70
N ARG A 592 -5.25 1.56 -15.50
CA ARG A 592 -5.16 2.81 -16.29
C ARG A 592 -6.00 2.79 -17.56
N THR A 593 -6.37 1.61 -18.05
CA THR A 593 -7.29 1.46 -19.21
C THR A 593 -8.75 1.51 -18.77
N VAL A 594 -9.00 1.51 -17.46
CA VAL A 594 -10.29 1.95 -16.93
C VAL A 594 -10.44 3.39 -17.38
N MET A 595 -11.40 3.63 -18.27
CA MET A 595 -11.83 4.98 -18.52
C MET A 595 -12.42 5.46 -17.20
N MET A 596 -11.67 6.28 -16.46
CA MET A 596 -12.26 7.06 -15.38
C MET A 596 -13.42 7.79 -16.05
N ASN A 597 -14.62 7.41 -15.65
CA ASN A 597 -15.79 7.76 -16.41
C ASN A 597 -15.78 9.28 -16.61
N ARG A 598 -16.28 9.72 -17.77
CA ARG A 598 -16.62 11.10 -18.07
C ARG A 598 -17.50 11.76 -16.98
N ALA A 599 -17.85 11.08 -15.89
CA ALA A 599 -18.32 11.66 -14.63
C ALA A 599 -17.41 12.76 -14.05
N MET A 600 -16.08 12.73 -14.28
CA MET A 600 -15.25 13.93 -14.02
C MET A 600 -15.41 15.01 -15.12
N ALA A 601 -15.77 14.62 -16.34
CA ALA A 601 -16.17 15.56 -17.37
C ALA A 601 -17.56 16.17 -17.07
N GLU A 602 -18.46 15.51 -16.34
CA GLU A 602 -19.70 16.12 -15.80
C GLU A 602 -19.41 17.28 -14.84
N ASP A 603 -18.30 17.21 -14.07
CA ASP A 603 -17.85 18.32 -13.22
C ASP A 603 -17.35 19.53 -14.05
N VAL A 604 -16.96 19.34 -15.32
CA VAL A 604 -16.57 20.41 -16.26
C VAL A 604 -17.74 20.81 -17.19
N PHE A 605 -18.60 19.87 -17.53
CA PHE A 605 -19.77 19.99 -18.40
C PHE A 605 -21.03 19.72 -17.56
N ARG A 606 -21.42 20.71 -16.76
CA ARG A 606 -22.57 20.71 -15.83
C ARG A 606 -23.95 20.58 -16.50
N SER A 607 -24.09 19.99 -17.69
CA SER A 607 -25.31 20.22 -18.50
C SER A 607 -25.96 19.04 -19.21
N GLU A 608 -25.53 17.79 -19.10
CA GLU A 608 -26.21 16.72 -19.86
C GLU A 608 -26.43 15.44 -19.04
N ASN A 609 -27.71 15.08 -18.87
CA ASN A 609 -28.17 13.79 -18.38
C ASN A 609 -27.69 12.70 -19.37
N LEU A 610 -26.74 11.86 -18.96
CA LEU A 610 -26.18 10.78 -19.80
C LEU A 610 -27.21 9.74 -20.28
N ALA A 611 -28.38 9.66 -19.65
CA ALA A 611 -29.49 8.83 -20.15
C ALA A 611 -29.96 9.26 -21.56
N GLU A 612 -29.67 10.49 -21.99
CA GLU A 612 -30.03 11.03 -23.31
C GLU A 612 -28.94 10.82 -24.38
N LEU A 613 -27.73 10.39 -24.00
CA LEU A 613 -26.59 10.23 -24.93
C LEU A 613 -26.46 8.82 -25.53
N LEU A 614 -27.06 7.81 -24.91
CA LEU A 614 -27.25 6.51 -25.54
C LEU A 614 -28.57 6.56 -26.31
N SER A 615 -28.50 6.73 -27.63
CA SER A 615 -29.68 6.59 -28.46
C SER A 615 -30.29 5.20 -28.21
N ALA A 616 -31.60 5.13 -27.94
CA ALA A 616 -32.32 3.87 -27.82
C ALA A 616 -32.01 2.93 -29.01
N GLU A 617 -31.86 3.50 -30.20
CA GLU A 617 -31.44 2.80 -31.43
C GLU A 617 -30.07 2.09 -31.31
N ALA A 618 -29.09 2.65 -30.60
CA ALA A 618 -27.77 2.04 -30.44
C ALA A 618 -27.82 0.85 -29.47
N ILE A 619 -28.59 0.97 -28.39
CA ILE A 619 -28.82 -0.12 -27.42
C ILE A 619 -29.58 -1.25 -28.11
N GLU A 620 -30.63 -0.92 -28.86
CA GLU A 620 -31.44 -1.88 -29.59
C GLU A 620 -30.60 -2.60 -30.66
N ARG A 621 -29.79 -1.87 -31.43
CA ARG A 621 -28.87 -2.45 -32.42
C ARG A 621 -27.86 -3.42 -31.81
N ILE A 622 -27.19 -3.05 -30.71
CA ILE A 622 -26.22 -3.95 -30.04
C ILE A 622 -26.93 -5.16 -29.43
N THR A 623 -28.13 -4.95 -28.87
CA THR A 623 -28.96 -6.01 -28.30
C THR A 623 -29.39 -7.01 -29.38
N GLU A 624 -29.79 -6.53 -30.55
CA GLU A 624 -30.07 -7.37 -31.72
C GLU A 624 -28.82 -8.10 -32.22
N GLU A 625 -27.65 -7.48 -32.19
CA GLU A 625 -26.38 -8.09 -32.61
C GLU A 625 -25.97 -9.21 -31.67
N ILE A 626 -25.96 -8.96 -30.35
CA ILE A 626 -25.63 -9.96 -29.32
C ILE A 626 -26.62 -11.13 -29.37
N GLN A 627 -27.91 -10.84 -29.55
CA GLN A 627 -28.94 -11.87 -29.65
C GLN A 627 -28.99 -12.56 -31.01
N GLY A 628 -28.09 -12.24 -31.95
CA GLY A 628 -28.06 -12.85 -33.28
C GLY A 628 -29.26 -12.50 -34.18
N ARG A 629 -30.01 -11.44 -33.86
CA ARG A 629 -31.19 -10.96 -34.60
C ARG A 629 -30.85 -9.86 -35.60
N ALA A 630 -29.74 -9.16 -35.42
CA ALA A 630 -29.25 -8.17 -36.38
C ALA A 630 -28.89 -8.82 -37.71
N ILE A 631 -29.09 -8.11 -38.82
CA ILE A 631 -28.83 -8.61 -40.18
C ILE A 631 -27.39 -9.14 -40.34
N SER A 632 -26.42 -8.52 -39.68
CA SER A 632 -25.00 -8.94 -39.69
C SER A 632 -24.71 -10.18 -38.85
N ALA A 633 -25.56 -10.52 -37.90
CA ALA A 633 -25.35 -11.58 -36.91
C ALA A 633 -26.27 -12.81 -37.10
N ARG A 634 -27.23 -12.74 -38.04
CA ARG A 634 -28.09 -13.88 -38.40
C ARG A 634 -27.29 -14.96 -39.09
N ALA A 635 -27.52 -16.21 -38.68
CA ALA A 635 -26.89 -17.37 -39.27
C ALA A 635 -27.36 -17.58 -40.72
N ARG A 636 -26.39 -17.79 -41.63
CA ARG A 636 -26.63 -17.97 -43.07
C ARG A 636 -26.62 -19.43 -43.50
N ASN A 637 -26.03 -20.30 -42.69
CA ASN A 637 -25.88 -21.72 -42.96
C ASN A 637 -25.94 -22.53 -41.65
N CYS A 638 -25.97 -23.86 -41.77
CA CYS A 638 -26.08 -24.76 -40.62
C CYS A 638 -24.91 -24.63 -39.64
N ASP A 639 -23.69 -24.32 -40.10
CA ASP A 639 -22.53 -24.17 -39.23
C ASP A 639 -22.62 -22.91 -38.38
N GLU A 640 -23.02 -21.79 -38.98
CA GLU A 640 -23.26 -20.53 -38.26
C GLU A 640 -24.42 -20.65 -37.27
N LEU A 641 -25.50 -21.38 -37.62
CA LEU A 641 -26.60 -21.63 -36.69
C LEU A 641 -26.15 -22.49 -35.51
N TYR A 642 -25.29 -23.48 -35.76
CA TYR A 642 -24.71 -24.31 -34.71
C TYR A 642 -23.80 -23.51 -33.78
N GLU A 643 -22.93 -22.64 -34.30
CA GLU A 643 -22.11 -21.75 -33.47
C GLU A 643 -22.97 -20.77 -32.65
N LEU A 644 -24.05 -20.26 -33.24
CA LEU A 644 -24.96 -19.33 -32.58
C LEU A 644 -25.73 -20.01 -31.43
N ILE A 645 -26.15 -21.29 -31.59
CA ILE A 645 -26.71 -22.13 -30.51
C ILE A 645 -25.69 -22.32 -29.39
N ARG A 646 -24.43 -22.64 -29.72
CA ARG A 646 -23.36 -22.83 -28.71
C ARG A 646 -23.01 -21.56 -27.96
N THR A 647 -22.96 -20.42 -28.66
CA THR A 647 -22.65 -19.11 -28.06
C THR A 647 -23.72 -18.70 -27.05
N HIS A 648 -24.99 -18.99 -27.32
CA HIS A 648 -26.11 -18.70 -26.42
C HIS A 648 -26.35 -19.81 -25.38
N GLY A 649 -25.66 -20.95 -25.49
CA GLY A 649 -25.84 -22.15 -24.68
C GLY A 649 -27.10 -22.96 -25.07
N TRP A 650 -28.25 -22.29 -25.20
CA TRP A 650 -29.51 -22.87 -25.64
C TRP A 650 -30.34 -21.84 -26.41
N LEU A 651 -31.19 -22.29 -27.33
CA LEU A 651 -32.15 -21.43 -28.03
C LEU A 651 -33.53 -22.07 -28.10
N ALA A 652 -34.58 -21.28 -27.91
CA ALA A 652 -35.93 -21.74 -28.17
C ALA A 652 -36.14 -21.98 -29.67
N CYS A 653 -36.81 -23.08 -30.04
CA CYS A 653 -37.10 -23.42 -31.43
C CYS A 653 -37.81 -22.27 -32.18
N SER A 654 -38.74 -21.60 -31.49
CA SER A 654 -39.49 -20.46 -32.02
C SER A 654 -38.62 -19.27 -32.40
N ALA A 655 -37.42 -19.17 -31.82
CA ALA A 655 -36.55 -18.01 -31.94
C ALA A 655 -35.36 -18.27 -32.89
N ILE A 656 -35.35 -19.40 -33.60
CA ILE A 656 -34.35 -19.75 -34.63
C ILE A 656 -34.63 -19.00 -35.93
N GLU A 657 -35.90 -18.88 -36.32
CA GLU A 657 -36.27 -18.23 -37.58
C GLU A 657 -35.89 -16.73 -37.56
N GLU A 658 -36.04 -16.06 -36.42
CA GLU A 658 -35.64 -14.66 -36.23
C GLU A 658 -34.11 -14.44 -36.23
N ARG A 659 -33.32 -15.50 -36.03
CA ARG A 659 -31.86 -15.48 -35.95
C ARG A 659 -31.16 -16.10 -37.15
N THR A 660 -31.91 -16.38 -38.21
CA THR A 660 -31.38 -16.92 -39.47
C THR A 660 -31.78 -16.00 -40.62
N THR A 661 -30.98 -15.98 -41.70
CA THR A 661 -31.29 -15.13 -42.85
C THR A 661 -32.46 -15.68 -43.67
N ALA A 662 -32.59 -17.01 -43.76
CA ALA A 662 -33.72 -17.70 -44.36
C ALA A 662 -33.68 -19.20 -44.03
N GLY A 663 -34.84 -19.83 -43.82
CA GLY A 663 -34.96 -21.29 -43.75
C GLY A 663 -34.41 -21.90 -42.46
N GLY A 664 -34.58 -21.22 -41.33
CA GLY A 664 -34.06 -21.65 -40.03
C GLY A 664 -34.57 -23.03 -39.61
N ALA A 665 -35.85 -23.32 -39.84
CA ALA A 665 -36.42 -24.65 -39.61
C ALA A 665 -35.74 -25.76 -40.42
N ALA A 666 -35.36 -25.50 -41.68
CA ALA A 666 -34.66 -26.48 -42.51
C ALA A 666 -33.21 -26.68 -42.08
N MET A 667 -32.52 -25.61 -41.67
CA MET A 667 -31.18 -25.68 -41.09
C MET A 667 -31.16 -26.46 -39.77
N LEU A 668 -32.15 -26.20 -38.91
CA LEU A 668 -32.33 -26.91 -37.65
C LEU A 668 -32.56 -28.40 -37.89
N SER A 669 -33.50 -28.77 -38.78
CA SER A 669 -33.77 -30.17 -39.12
C SER A 669 -32.54 -30.87 -39.74
N ALA A 670 -31.73 -30.15 -40.52
CA ALA A 670 -30.47 -30.68 -41.03
C ALA A 670 -29.43 -30.91 -39.92
N LEU A 671 -29.34 -30.02 -38.93
CA LEU A 671 -28.45 -30.19 -37.76
C LEU A 671 -28.91 -31.34 -36.84
N GLU A 672 -30.22 -31.52 -36.67
CA GLU A 672 -30.82 -32.65 -35.97
C GLU A 672 -30.51 -33.97 -36.69
N GLY A 673 -30.69 -34.01 -38.02
CA GLY A 673 -30.36 -35.18 -38.84
C GLY A 673 -28.87 -35.53 -38.85
N GLN A 674 -28.00 -34.54 -38.63
CA GLN A 674 -26.56 -34.73 -38.43
C GLN A 674 -26.19 -35.10 -36.97
N GLY A 675 -27.14 -35.09 -36.04
CA GLY A 675 -26.91 -35.36 -34.62
C GLY A 675 -26.13 -34.26 -33.89
N ARG A 676 -25.99 -33.06 -34.48
CA ARG A 676 -25.20 -31.96 -33.91
C ARG A 676 -25.94 -31.20 -32.81
N VAL A 677 -27.27 -31.20 -32.86
CA VAL A 677 -28.14 -30.55 -31.87
C VAL A 677 -29.19 -31.53 -31.34
N CYS A 678 -29.70 -31.27 -30.15
CA CYS A 678 -30.75 -32.07 -29.53
C CYS A 678 -31.75 -31.20 -28.75
N HIS A 679 -32.96 -31.71 -28.59
CA HIS A 679 -34.03 -31.05 -27.86
C HIS A 679 -33.96 -31.38 -26.38
N VAL A 680 -34.11 -30.36 -25.54
CA VAL A 680 -34.20 -30.50 -24.09
C VAL A 680 -35.47 -29.80 -23.60
N ARG A 681 -36.15 -30.42 -22.63
CA ARG A 681 -37.28 -29.79 -21.92
C ARG A 681 -36.89 -29.54 -20.48
N PHE A 682 -36.90 -28.27 -20.08
CA PHE A 682 -36.74 -27.91 -18.68
C PHE A 682 -38.00 -28.27 -17.88
N GLY A 683 -37.84 -28.83 -16.68
CA GLY A 683 -38.88 -29.52 -15.90
C GLY A 683 -40.06 -28.70 -15.35
N GLN A 684 -40.36 -27.52 -15.88
CA GLN A 684 -41.57 -26.75 -15.52
C GLN A 684 -42.70 -26.96 -16.55
N VAL A 685 -43.94 -26.99 -16.05
CA VAL A 685 -45.15 -27.04 -16.88
C VAL A 685 -45.25 -25.73 -17.66
N ASN A 686 -45.13 -25.79 -19.00
CA ASN A 686 -45.03 -24.69 -19.98
C ASN A 686 -43.61 -24.20 -20.36
N SER A 687 -42.54 -24.95 -20.13
CA SER A 687 -41.22 -24.59 -20.66
C SER A 687 -41.20 -24.61 -22.21
N PRO A 688 -40.60 -23.62 -22.87
CA PRO A 688 -40.43 -23.63 -24.32
C PRO A 688 -39.58 -24.83 -24.77
N ASP A 689 -39.86 -25.37 -25.95
CA ASP A 689 -39.02 -26.37 -26.59
C ASP A 689 -37.70 -25.71 -26.99
N VAL A 690 -36.59 -26.17 -26.40
CA VAL A 690 -35.26 -25.57 -26.60
C VAL A 690 -34.30 -26.58 -27.23
N VAL A 691 -33.41 -26.03 -28.04
CA VAL A 691 -32.35 -26.75 -28.74
C VAL A 691 -31.01 -26.37 -28.13
N ILE A 692 -30.21 -27.39 -27.87
CA ILE A 692 -28.81 -27.24 -27.45
C ILE A 692 -27.90 -28.00 -28.41
N ALA A 693 -26.61 -27.67 -28.40
CA ALA A 693 -25.64 -28.51 -29.09
C ALA A 693 -25.48 -29.84 -28.35
N THR A 694 -25.48 -30.95 -29.09
CA THR A 694 -25.33 -32.31 -28.52
C THR A 694 -24.03 -32.45 -27.71
N ALA A 695 -22.97 -31.74 -28.12
CA ALA A 695 -21.70 -31.69 -27.41
C ALA A 695 -21.80 -31.07 -26.00
N ASP A 696 -22.79 -30.20 -25.79
CA ASP A 696 -22.99 -29.47 -24.53
C ASP A 696 -24.07 -30.16 -23.65
N LEU A 697 -24.63 -31.29 -24.08
CA LEU A 697 -25.69 -32.04 -23.37
C LEU A 697 -25.32 -32.38 -21.91
N ALA A 698 -24.05 -32.66 -21.63
CA ALA A 698 -23.56 -32.97 -20.29
C ALA A 698 -23.62 -31.78 -19.31
N LEU A 699 -23.77 -30.54 -19.81
CA LEU A 699 -23.96 -29.35 -18.97
C LEU A 699 -25.42 -29.18 -18.52
N PHE A 700 -26.35 -29.91 -19.14
CA PHE A 700 -27.80 -29.81 -18.93
C PHE A 700 -28.43 -31.09 -18.34
N SER A 701 -27.61 -32.11 -18.06
CA SER A 701 -28.00 -33.42 -17.50
C SER A 701 -28.01 -33.46 -15.99
#